data_AF-F9WAU6-F1
#
_entry.id   AF-F9WAU6-F1
#
_cell.length_a   1.000
_cell.length_b   1.000
_cell.length_c   1.000
_cell.angle_alpha   90.00
_cell.angle_beta   90.00
_cell.angle_gamma   90.00
#
_symmetry.space_group_name_H-M   'P 1'
#
loop_
_entity.id
_entity.type
_entity.pdbx_description
1 polymer ?
#
loop_
_entity_poly.entity_id
_entity_poly.type
_entity_poly.pdbx_seq_one_letter_code
_entity_poly.pdbx_strand_id
1 'polypeptide(L)'
;MRQTVHLFRRVARIPSPGSSLLNPRSQRAKVRQMMATQKAHENKFEEQALFAKLGGEGRPSKSPRSKKERSKEANRRAGREVADRAKYMTDSEWESVSLEDKHAFAKYMHKMLREHPTETTEQQRRRYFETTMANVYDLNPQETVRDEYERIKLGLPVQLKNPQHLLGVSQAVYEAADASLFDPDNVYRLENAMTHIKQIFADYVRKKREGINTEAERRKLANITADLNLETQKHLANMFKYAEMRLRQVKIEEKHNQLAEIERLRKIAKQAGGGKAHKGVSRRTQSIERLKRVINRAVGLDLDVAETVIKEMRAQEEFLQFCEVFARLTLGSGFKHTSQDETLSEYVENLRKLYSMNANTLSTLDVVQYYSAKESCHPVDWAKRWYEKALLLPLQSTPEYKKLLAIQKLDEDAVKKAAEEAGPGHAFACEAEAQLARMKTQNVVNLVEKMFMDPNDSRLQSLHEKRLRYLAHMQMERQIRRVRENARLFEGVEDTEEAAQCRELYRRIMERREKLTQVDISPNTTKLESQQAGTPSQSFSNELSTSNVYEDEEASSLFEKIREITSKVIKERRLESAAASKARNLNRIIRSLKGGEKSVSEELRHLHQQRREKITTRLLGIIENDVKTEMEWLQNMEEAERPPLLPLPEQMSYVSAADVQAWKEARDEDDRKAANPFERRRRKFQAELLGQAWRIPEKPLLFWGTGVAAVQQALQHAAEDAERKRCGAPLVPPYPCAENPWGWRLAKDILDD
;
A
#
# COMPACT_ATOMS: atom_id res chain seq x y z
N MET A 1 69.28 59.13 -11.46
CA MET A 1 68.97 59.37 -12.89
C MET A 1 68.60 58.04 -13.55
N ARG A 2 67.47 58.02 -14.26
CA ARG A 2 67.06 57.12 -15.35
C ARG A 2 67.03 55.60 -15.07
N GLN A 3 65.82 55.09 -14.84
CA GLN A 3 65.21 54.04 -15.68
C GLN A 3 63.69 54.03 -15.43
N THR A 4 62.97 54.65 -16.37
CA THR A 4 61.52 54.77 -16.42
C THR A 4 61.05 54.40 -17.81
N VAL A 5 59.82 53.86 -17.87
CA VAL A 5 58.94 53.76 -19.04
C VAL A 5 59.26 52.64 -20.04
N HIS A 6 58.60 51.50 -19.83
CA HIS A 6 57.76 50.89 -20.87
C HIS A 6 56.83 49.90 -20.17
N LEU A 7 55.51 50.17 -20.18
CA LEU A 7 54.39 49.21 -20.28
C LEU A 7 53.06 49.91 -19.95
N PHE A 8 52.74 50.99 -20.69
CA PHE A 8 51.37 51.45 -20.87
C PHE A 8 51.05 51.45 -22.36
N ARG A 9 50.48 50.34 -22.84
CA ARG A 9 49.63 50.34 -24.04
C ARG A 9 48.51 49.32 -23.82
N ARG A 10 47.35 49.82 -23.38
CA ARG A 10 46.08 49.09 -23.38
C ARG A 10 45.70 48.82 -24.83
N VAL A 11 45.87 47.58 -25.29
CA VAL A 11 45.10 47.05 -26.42
C VAL A 11 43.87 46.39 -25.81
N ALA A 12 42.69 46.92 -26.12
CA ALA A 12 41.41 46.34 -25.74
C ALA A 12 41.27 44.95 -26.39
N ARG A 13 41.57 43.89 -25.63
CA ARG A 13 41.25 42.52 -26.05
C ARG A 13 39.74 42.35 -26.01
N ILE A 14 39.13 42.30 -27.20
CA ILE A 14 37.79 41.75 -27.39
C ILE A 14 37.85 40.28 -26.94
N PRO A 15 37.07 39.87 -25.92
CA PRO A 15 37.16 38.51 -25.42
C PRO A 15 36.53 37.52 -26.42
N SER A 16 37.14 36.34 -26.55
CA SER A 16 36.76 35.30 -27.51
C SER A 16 35.31 34.82 -27.35
N PRO A 17 34.66 34.39 -28.45
CA PRO A 17 33.31 33.84 -28.39
C PRO A 17 33.36 32.50 -27.63
N GLY A 18 32.81 32.50 -26.42
CA GLY A 18 32.95 31.41 -25.43
C GLY A 18 33.38 31.88 -24.04
N SER A 19 33.87 33.12 -23.91
CA SER A 19 34.17 33.71 -22.60
C SER A 19 32.90 33.99 -21.79
N SER A 20 32.95 33.74 -20.48
CA SER A 20 31.83 33.93 -19.54
C SER A 20 31.33 35.39 -19.44
N LEU A 21 32.08 36.34 -20.04
CA LEU A 21 31.74 37.76 -20.13
C LEU A 21 30.65 38.06 -21.17
N LEU A 22 30.51 37.22 -22.20
CA LEU A 22 29.53 37.39 -23.31
C LEU A 22 28.39 36.38 -23.28
N ASN A 23 28.40 35.40 -22.36
CA ASN A 23 27.32 34.42 -22.24
C ASN A 23 26.17 34.98 -21.37
N PRO A 24 24.97 35.25 -21.94
CA PRO A 24 23.83 35.81 -21.20
C PRO A 24 23.31 34.87 -20.10
N ARG A 25 23.68 33.59 -20.12
CA ARG A 25 23.32 32.61 -19.08
C ARG A 25 24.29 32.57 -17.90
N SER A 26 25.43 33.29 -17.95
CA SER A 26 26.42 33.26 -16.87
C SER A 26 25.91 34.03 -15.64
N GLN A 27 26.26 33.56 -14.43
CA GLN A 27 25.87 34.24 -13.18
C GLN A 27 26.38 35.68 -13.13
N ARG A 28 27.56 35.98 -13.71
CA ARG A 28 28.09 37.34 -13.82
C ARG A 28 27.32 38.23 -14.81
N ALA A 29 26.69 37.67 -15.84
CA ALA A 29 25.81 38.43 -16.73
C ALA A 29 24.48 38.76 -16.02
N LYS A 30 23.90 37.80 -15.30
CA LYS A 30 22.69 38.01 -14.47
C LYS A 30 22.91 39.06 -13.39
N VAL A 31 24.06 39.05 -12.71
CA VAL A 31 24.41 40.07 -11.69
C VAL A 31 24.59 41.46 -12.32
N ARG A 32 25.18 41.57 -13.51
CA ARG A 32 25.28 42.86 -14.22
C ARG A 32 23.93 43.37 -14.70
N GLN A 33 23.06 42.48 -15.19
CA GLN A 33 21.71 42.85 -15.61
C GLN A 33 20.88 43.29 -14.40
N MET A 34 21.00 42.59 -13.26
CA MET A 34 20.35 42.97 -12.00
C MET A 34 20.86 44.33 -11.49
N MET A 35 22.17 44.57 -11.53
CA MET A 35 22.77 45.88 -11.17
C MET A 35 22.38 46.99 -12.16
N ALA A 36 22.25 46.69 -13.45
CA ALA A 36 21.80 47.66 -14.45
C ALA A 36 20.32 48.01 -14.27
N THR A 37 19.47 47.03 -13.93
CA THR A 37 18.07 47.28 -13.57
C THR A 37 17.95 48.04 -12.26
N GLN A 38 18.79 47.74 -11.27
CA GLN A 38 18.84 48.50 -10.01
C GLN A 38 19.23 49.95 -10.27
N LYS A 39 20.28 50.19 -11.07
CA LYS A 39 20.73 51.52 -11.45
C LYS A 39 19.70 52.27 -12.30
N ALA A 40 18.94 51.57 -13.15
CA ALA A 40 17.84 52.17 -13.90
C ALA A 40 16.64 52.52 -12.99
N HIS A 41 16.41 51.74 -11.94
CA HIS A 41 15.40 52.06 -10.91
C HIS A 41 15.85 53.21 -10.02
N GLU A 42 17.11 53.27 -9.62
CA GLU A 42 17.70 54.39 -8.90
C GLU A 42 17.62 55.68 -9.72
N ASN A 43 17.99 55.65 -11.01
CA ASN A 43 17.88 56.82 -11.89
C ASN A 43 16.41 57.27 -12.07
N LYS A 44 15.46 56.35 -12.19
CA LYS A 44 14.01 56.69 -12.26
C LYS A 44 13.48 57.23 -10.93
N PHE A 45 14.00 56.74 -9.81
CA PHE A 45 13.66 57.23 -8.48
C PHE A 45 14.28 58.62 -8.23
N GLU A 46 15.50 58.87 -8.70
CA GLU A 46 16.15 60.18 -8.68
C GLU A 46 15.45 61.19 -9.61
N GLU A 47 15.01 60.77 -10.80
CA GLU A 47 14.15 61.59 -11.67
C GLU A 47 12.84 61.94 -10.96
N GLN A 48 12.17 60.97 -10.33
CA GLN A 48 10.95 61.23 -9.56
C GLN A 48 11.18 62.06 -8.30
N ALA A 49 12.33 61.93 -7.64
CA ALA A 49 12.71 62.71 -6.47
C ALA A 49 13.07 64.16 -6.82
N LEU A 50 13.66 64.41 -7.99
CA LEU A 50 13.90 65.75 -8.53
C LEU A 50 12.59 66.47 -8.93
N PHE A 51 11.52 65.73 -9.22
CA PHE A 51 10.17 66.28 -9.45
C PHE A 51 9.34 66.45 -8.16
N ALA A 52 9.75 65.85 -7.03
CA ALA A 52 9.00 65.89 -5.77
C ALA A 52 9.40 67.04 -4.83
N LYS A 53 10.48 67.78 -5.13
CA LYS A 53 10.90 68.99 -4.39
C LYS A 53 10.87 70.20 -5.31
N LEU A 54 9.67 70.72 -5.57
CA LEU A 54 9.34 72.14 -5.78
C LEU A 54 7.83 72.23 -6.07
N GLY A 55 7.07 72.63 -5.06
CA GLY A 55 5.68 73.02 -5.24
C GLY A 55 5.59 74.37 -5.95
N GLY A 56 4.54 74.55 -6.76
CA GLY A 56 4.12 75.86 -7.28
C GLY A 56 4.25 76.04 -8.79
N GLU A 57 3.09 75.95 -9.46
CA GLU A 57 2.69 76.64 -10.70
C GLU A 57 3.74 76.93 -11.79
N GLY A 58 3.80 76.04 -12.78
CA GLY A 58 4.44 76.31 -14.06
C GLY A 58 4.03 75.29 -15.11
N ARG A 59 3.00 75.60 -15.90
CA ARG A 59 2.63 74.78 -17.07
C ARG A 59 3.84 74.65 -18.00
N PRO A 60 4.21 73.43 -18.48
CA PRO A 60 5.15 73.35 -19.57
C PRO A 60 4.45 73.83 -20.85
N SER A 61 5.04 74.83 -21.50
CA SER A 61 4.64 75.32 -22.81
C SER A 61 4.70 74.17 -23.81
N LYS A 62 3.54 73.54 -24.07
CA LYS A 62 3.39 72.63 -25.20
C LYS A 62 3.51 73.45 -26.48
N SER A 63 4.36 72.97 -27.38
CA SER A 63 4.49 73.43 -28.77
C SER A 63 3.11 73.67 -29.42
N PRO A 64 2.99 74.63 -30.35
CA PRO A 64 1.69 75.01 -30.89
C PRO A 64 1.11 73.86 -31.72
N ARG A 65 0.22 73.07 -31.09
CA ARG A 65 -0.58 72.03 -31.76
C ARG A 65 -1.46 72.66 -32.84
N SER A 66 -1.49 72.04 -34.01
CA SER A 66 -2.23 72.52 -35.18
C SER A 66 -3.72 72.72 -34.87
N LYS A 67 -4.41 73.62 -35.58
CA LYS A 67 -5.85 73.91 -35.39
C LYS A 67 -6.71 72.62 -35.48
N LYS A 68 -6.26 71.65 -36.29
CA LYS A 68 -6.88 70.33 -36.48
C LYS A 68 -6.69 69.39 -35.27
N GLU A 69 -5.57 69.50 -34.54
CA GLU A 69 -5.34 68.74 -33.31
C GLU A 69 -6.12 69.32 -32.12
N ARG A 70 -6.27 70.65 -32.04
CA ARG A 70 -7.07 71.28 -30.98
C ARG A 70 -8.55 70.91 -31.08
N SER A 71 -9.12 70.92 -32.29
CA SER A 71 -10.51 70.50 -32.53
C SER A 71 -10.72 69.00 -32.24
N LYS A 72 -9.78 68.12 -32.62
CA LYS A 72 -9.87 66.69 -32.28
C LYS A 72 -9.80 66.43 -30.78
N GLU A 73 -8.93 67.14 -30.05
CA GLU A 73 -8.83 67.00 -28.60
C GLU A 73 -10.08 67.55 -27.89
N ALA A 74 -10.66 68.64 -28.39
CA ALA A 74 -11.93 69.18 -27.89
C ALA A 74 -13.09 68.19 -28.09
N ASN A 75 -13.24 67.63 -29.29
CA ASN A 75 -14.27 66.61 -29.55
C ASN A 75 -14.07 65.33 -28.73
N ARG A 76 -12.82 64.94 -28.45
CA ARG A 76 -12.53 63.79 -27.59
C ARG A 76 -12.91 64.07 -26.13
N ARG A 77 -12.70 65.28 -25.63
CA ARG A 77 -13.11 65.68 -24.28
C ARG A 77 -14.63 65.78 -24.16
N ALA A 78 -15.28 66.43 -25.12
CA ALA A 78 -16.74 66.50 -25.18
C ALA A 78 -17.36 65.09 -25.21
N GLY A 79 -16.86 64.20 -26.08
CA GLY A 79 -17.34 62.81 -26.13
C GLY A 79 -17.15 62.03 -24.82
N ARG A 80 -16.06 62.27 -24.08
CA ARG A 80 -15.82 61.67 -22.76
C ARG A 80 -16.77 62.22 -21.70
N GLU A 81 -16.92 63.54 -21.63
CA GLU A 81 -17.79 64.20 -20.65
C GLU A 81 -19.27 63.85 -20.87
N VAL A 82 -19.70 63.72 -22.12
CA VAL A 82 -21.05 63.24 -22.46
C VAL A 82 -21.20 61.77 -22.11
N ALA A 83 -20.16 60.94 -22.31
CA ALA A 83 -20.21 59.54 -21.94
C ALA A 83 -20.30 59.32 -20.42
N ASP A 84 -19.58 60.11 -19.62
CA ASP A 84 -19.65 60.02 -18.16
C ASP A 84 -21.00 60.50 -17.62
N ARG A 85 -21.60 61.53 -18.23
CA ARG A 85 -22.98 61.95 -17.91
C ARG A 85 -24.00 60.89 -18.33
N ALA A 86 -23.85 60.28 -19.51
CA ALA A 86 -24.76 59.27 -20.05
C ALA A 86 -24.93 58.02 -19.16
N LYS A 87 -24.01 57.76 -18.21
CA LYS A 87 -24.16 56.70 -17.20
C LYS A 87 -25.40 56.85 -16.33
N TYR A 88 -25.89 58.08 -16.16
CA TYR A 88 -26.96 58.39 -15.22
C TYR A 88 -28.10 59.20 -15.87
N MET A 89 -28.05 59.47 -17.18
CA MET A 89 -29.02 60.32 -17.88
C MET A 89 -30.31 59.58 -18.26
N THR A 90 -31.44 60.23 -17.99
CA THR A 90 -32.78 59.78 -18.39
C THR A 90 -33.03 59.94 -19.90
N ASP A 91 -34.08 59.29 -20.43
CA ASP A 91 -34.41 59.30 -21.87
C ASP A 91 -34.68 60.73 -22.38
N SER A 92 -35.43 61.54 -21.62
CA SER A 92 -35.71 62.94 -21.96
C SER A 92 -34.47 63.83 -21.94
N GLU A 93 -33.56 63.61 -20.98
CA GLU A 93 -32.30 64.37 -20.93
C GLU A 93 -31.38 63.99 -22.08
N TRP A 94 -31.39 62.73 -22.52
CA TRP A 94 -30.62 62.29 -23.66
C TRP A 94 -31.10 62.90 -24.98
N GLU A 95 -32.40 63.01 -25.17
CA GLU A 95 -32.98 63.67 -26.36
C GLU A 95 -32.53 65.12 -26.49
N SER A 96 -32.41 65.83 -25.37
CA SER A 96 -31.96 67.23 -25.31
C SER A 96 -30.47 67.46 -25.65
N VAL A 97 -29.64 66.41 -25.71
CA VAL A 97 -28.22 66.52 -26.06
C VAL A 97 -28.08 66.85 -27.55
N SER A 98 -27.23 67.82 -27.86
CA SER A 98 -26.96 68.27 -29.23
C SER A 98 -26.47 67.12 -30.13
N LEU A 99 -26.80 67.17 -31.41
CA LEU A 99 -26.35 66.17 -32.39
C LEU A 99 -24.82 66.09 -32.49
N GLU A 100 -24.12 67.22 -32.37
CA GLU A 100 -22.66 67.25 -32.41
C GLU A 100 -22.03 66.52 -31.21
N ASP A 101 -22.60 66.70 -30.02
CA ASP A 101 -22.16 66.01 -28.80
C ASP A 101 -22.52 64.51 -28.83
N LYS A 102 -23.68 64.16 -29.39
CA LYS A 102 -24.05 62.75 -29.66
C LYS A 102 -23.07 62.08 -30.62
N HIS A 103 -22.63 62.77 -31.66
CA HIS A 103 -21.60 62.25 -32.57
C HIS A 103 -20.21 62.14 -31.92
N ALA A 104 -19.84 63.09 -31.07
CA ALA A 104 -18.60 63.03 -30.28
C ALA A 104 -18.63 61.85 -29.28
N PHE A 105 -19.76 61.68 -28.59
CA PHE A 105 -20.06 60.54 -27.72
C PHE A 105 -19.97 59.22 -28.48
N ALA A 106 -20.62 59.10 -29.64
CA ALA A 106 -20.59 57.87 -30.43
C ALA A 106 -19.17 57.50 -30.85
N LYS A 107 -18.34 58.46 -31.29
CA LYS A 107 -16.93 58.19 -31.63
C LYS A 107 -16.11 57.76 -30.41
N TYR A 108 -16.37 58.35 -29.25
CA TYR A 108 -15.70 57.99 -28.00
C TYR A 108 -16.12 56.58 -27.52
N MET A 109 -17.42 56.31 -27.50
CA MET A 109 -17.99 55.03 -27.07
C MET A 109 -17.65 53.88 -28.03
N HIS A 110 -17.63 54.11 -29.34
CA HIS A 110 -17.16 53.09 -30.29
C HIS A 110 -15.72 52.66 -29.99
N LYS A 111 -14.87 53.62 -29.60
CA LYS A 111 -13.49 53.34 -29.21
C LYS A 111 -13.42 52.61 -27.85
N MET A 112 -14.20 53.06 -26.86
CA MET A 112 -14.26 52.43 -25.53
C MET A 112 -14.79 50.98 -25.59
N LEU A 113 -15.86 50.73 -26.34
CA LEU A 113 -16.41 49.39 -26.53
C LEU A 113 -15.44 48.47 -27.27
N ARG A 114 -14.59 49.04 -28.14
CA ARG A 114 -13.54 48.31 -28.83
C ARG A 114 -12.34 48.01 -27.95
N GLU A 115 -11.93 48.91 -27.05
CA GLU A 115 -10.70 48.74 -26.27
C GLU A 115 -10.94 48.10 -24.90
N HIS A 116 -12.04 48.48 -24.24
CA HIS A 116 -12.40 48.08 -22.86
C HIS A 116 -13.91 47.84 -22.74
N PRO A 117 -14.45 46.77 -23.37
CA PRO A 117 -15.89 46.52 -23.38
C PRO A 117 -16.47 46.40 -21.97
N THR A 118 -15.71 45.84 -21.02
CA THR A 118 -16.18 45.57 -19.65
C THR A 118 -16.31 46.81 -18.75
N GLU A 119 -15.70 47.94 -19.12
CA GLU A 119 -15.76 49.18 -18.35
C GLU A 119 -16.99 50.05 -18.68
N THR A 120 -17.75 49.68 -19.71
CA THR A 120 -18.94 50.42 -20.15
C THR A 120 -20.21 49.91 -19.48
N THR A 121 -21.04 50.83 -18.98
CA THR A 121 -22.34 50.50 -18.37
C THR A 121 -23.38 50.17 -19.43
N GLU A 122 -24.42 49.41 -19.06
CA GLU A 122 -25.51 49.04 -19.97
C GLU A 122 -26.25 50.26 -20.52
N GLN A 123 -26.44 51.29 -19.69
CA GLN A 123 -27.08 52.55 -20.10
C GLN A 123 -26.28 53.27 -21.17
N GLN A 124 -24.94 53.32 -21.06
CA GLN A 124 -24.08 53.89 -22.11
C GLN A 124 -24.11 53.08 -23.40
N ARG A 125 -24.23 51.74 -23.31
CA ARG A 125 -24.37 50.86 -24.49
C ARG A 125 -25.70 51.07 -25.19
N ARG A 126 -26.78 51.22 -24.43
CA ARG A 126 -28.11 51.56 -24.95
C ARG A 126 -28.11 52.91 -25.67
N ARG A 127 -27.53 53.96 -25.07
CA ARG A 127 -27.39 55.27 -25.73
C ARG A 127 -26.55 55.22 -27.00
N TYR A 128 -25.49 54.42 -26.99
CA TYR A 128 -24.65 54.22 -28.17
C TYR A 128 -25.42 53.54 -29.32
N PHE A 129 -26.21 52.52 -29.00
CA PHE A 129 -27.13 51.89 -29.95
C PHE A 129 -28.17 52.87 -30.48
N GLU A 130 -28.85 53.61 -29.59
CA GLU A 130 -29.84 54.64 -29.97
C GLU A 130 -29.25 55.73 -30.88
N THR A 131 -27.95 56.03 -30.76
CA THR A 131 -27.28 57.07 -31.55
C THR A 131 -26.75 56.57 -32.88
N THR A 132 -26.35 55.30 -32.98
CA THR A 132 -25.64 54.76 -34.15
C THR A 132 -26.42 53.70 -34.92
N MET A 133 -27.51 53.18 -34.34
CA MET A 133 -28.28 52.01 -34.81
C MET A 133 -27.41 50.76 -35.06
N ALA A 134 -26.17 50.74 -34.57
CA ALA A 134 -25.24 49.63 -34.72
C ALA A 134 -25.30 48.73 -33.47
N ASN A 135 -25.58 47.43 -33.67
CA ASN A 135 -25.74 46.51 -32.55
C ASN A 135 -24.39 46.26 -31.88
N VAL A 136 -24.31 46.49 -30.57
CA VAL A 136 -23.06 46.42 -29.79
C VAL A 136 -22.49 45.00 -29.77
N TYR A 137 -23.35 43.99 -29.96
CA TYR A 137 -22.98 42.58 -30.00
C TYR A 137 -22.33 42.13 -31.32
N ASP A 138 -22.33 42.95 -32.37
CA ASP A 138 -21.65 42.66 -33.64
C ASP A 138 -20.15 42.98 -33.59
N LEU A 139 -19.68 43.67 -32.55
CA LEU A 139 -18.27 43.92 -32.32
C LEU A 139 -17.59 42.64 -31.83
N ASN A 140 -17.00 41.89 -32.76
CA ASN A 140 -16.38 40.60 -32.50
C ASN A 140 -15.34 40.68 -31.35
N PRO A 141 -15.60 40.08 -30.17
CA PRO A 141 -14.77 40.24 -28.97
C PRO A 141 -13.32 39.81 -29.15
N GLN A 142 -13.06 38.95 -30.14
CA GLN A 142 -11.72 38.47 -30.47
C GLN A 142 -10.83 39.55 -31.08
N GLU A 143 -11.35 40.53 -31.79
CA GLU A 143 -10.54 41.59 -32.42
C GLU A 143 -10.37 42.83 -31.54
N THR A 144 -11.26 43.01 -30.56
CA THR A 144 -11.41 44.22 -29.77
C THR A 144 -10.59 44.17 -28.48
N VAL A 145 -10.69 43.08 -27.72
CA VAL A 145 -10.00 42.93 -26.43
C VAL A 145 -8.50 42.67 -26.63
N ARG A 146 -7.69 43.72 -26.41
CA ARG A 146 -6.22 43.68 -26.53
C ARG A 146 -5.51 43.27 -25.24
N ASP A 147 -6.15 43.45 -24.09
CA ASP A 147 -5.58 43.07 -22.79
C ASP A 147 -5.83 41.58 -22.49
N GLU A 148 -4.77 40.87 -22.12
CA GLU A 148 -4.79 39.43 -21.84
C GLU A 148 -5.60 39.11 -20.59
N TYR A 149 -5.60 40.01 -19.59
CA TYR A 149 -6.38 39.84 -18.36
C TYR A 149 -7.89 39.96 -18.62
N GLU A 150 -8.31 40.92 -19.46
CA GLU A 150 -9.71 41.08 -19.86
C GLU A 150 -10.19 39.90 -20.73
N ARG A 151 -9.32 39.33 -21.57
CA ARG A 151 -9.66 38.11 -22.34
C ARG A 151 -9.94 36.90 -21.44
N ILE A 152 -9.15 36.70 -20.38
CA ILE A 152 -9.37 35.61 -19.41
C ILE A 152 -10.71 35.80 -18.70
N LYS A 153 -11.02 37.03 -18.28
CA LYS A 153 -12.28 37.35 -17.61
C LYS A 153 -13.51 37.11 -18.49
N LEU A 154 -13.36 37.24 -19.82
CA LEU A 154 -14.41 37.00 -20.82
C LEU A 154 -14.40 35.57 -21.40
N GLY A 155 -13.51 34.69 -20.94
CA GLY A 155 -13.41 33.31 -21.45
C GLY A 155 -12.90 33.21 -22.90
N LEU A 156 -12.24 34.25 -23.42
CA LEU A 156 -11.71 34.29 -24.79
C LEU A 156 -10.31 33.65 -24.86
N PRO A 157 -9.95 32.97 -25.98
CA PRO A 157 -8.67 32.31 -26.12
C PRO A 157 -7.50 33.32 -26.12
N VAL A 158 -6.49 33.10 -25.28
CA VAL A 158 -5.30 33.95 -25.15
C VAL A 158 -4.11 33.33 -25.88
N GLN A 159 -3.47 34.07 -26.79
CA GLN A 159 -2.19 33.67 -27.38
C GLN A 159 -1.05 34.25 -26.54
N LEU A 160 -0.56 33.48 -25.57
CA LEU A 160 0.59 33.87 -24.75
C LEU A 160 1.84 34.06 -25.62
N LYS A 161 2.36 35.29 -25.73
CA LYS A 161 3.54 35.62 -26.57
C LYS A 161 4.88 35.09 -26.04
N ASN A 162 4.90 34.20 -25.06
CA ASN A 162 6.12 33.56 -24.56
C ASN A 162 5.89 32.05 -24.29
N PRO A 163 6.17 31.16 -25.26
CA PRO A 163 5.99 29.72 -25.12
C PRO A 163 7.03 29.03 -24.21
N GLN A 164 7.77 29.78 -23.38
CA GLN A 164 8.74 29.23 -22.42
C GLN A 164 8.14 28.99 -21.02
N HIS A 165 6.95 29.54 -20.75
CA HIS A 165 6.08 29.06 -19.68
C HIS A 165 4.97 28.23 -20.30
N LEU A 166 5.31 27.01 -20.71
CA LEU A 166 4.32 25.93 -20.69
C LEU A 166 3.73 25.95 -19.27
N LEU A 167 2.47 26.34 -19.11
CA LEU A 167 1.63 25.79 -18.05
C LEU A 167 1.63 24.28 -18.33
N GLY A 168 2.66 23.61 -17.81
CA GLY A 168 2.82 22.19 -17.99
C GLY A 168 1.59 21.53 -17.41
N VAL A 169 1.13 20.46 -18.04
CA VAL A 169 0.10 19.55 -17.54
C VAL A 169 0.24 19.28 -16.03
N SER A 170 1.44 19.36 -15.46
CA SER A 170 1.69 19.36 -14.02
C SER A 170 0.93 20.41 -13.22
N GLN A 171 0.88 21.68 -13.64
CA GLN A 171 0.23 22.75 -12.86
C GLN A 171 -1.30 22.67 -12.94
N ALA A 172 -1.86 22.34 -14.11
CA ALA A 172 -3.29 22.06 -14.25
C ALA A 172 -3.71 20.81 -13.46
N VAL A 173 -2.86 19.79 -13.37
CA VAL A 173 -3.08 18.61 -12.49
C VAL A 173 -2.98 19.00 -11.01
N TYR A 174 -2.11 19.93 -10.63
CA TYR A 174 -2.02 20.44 -9.25
C TYR A 174 -3.19 21.35 -8.83
N GLU A 175 -3.79 22.07 -9.79
CA GLU A 175 -5.00 22.88 -9.57
C GLU A 175 -6.27 22.00 -9.58
N ALA A 176 -6.33 20.96 -10.41
CA ALA A 176 -7.40 19.96 -10.40
C ALA A 176 -7.26 18.93 -9.25
N ALA A 177 -6.10 18.87 -8.59
CA ALA A 177 -5.86 17.98 -7.45
C ALA A 177 -6.62 18.43 -6.19
N ASP A 178 -7.01 19.71 -6.10
CA ASP A 178 -7.80 20.25 -4.99
C ASP A 178 -9.29 19.81 -5.03
N ALA A 179 -9.69 19.08 -6.09
CA ALA A 179 -11.02 18.51 -6.27
C ALA A 179 -10.95 16.97 -6.40
N SER A 180 -10.07 16.30 -5.66
CA SER A 180 -9.92 14.85 -5.77
C SER A 180 -11.08 14.11 -5.09
N LEU A 181 -11.53 13.01 -5.70
CA LEU A 181 -12.55 12.13 -5.11
C LEU A 181 -12.15 11.57 -3.72
N PHE A 182 -10.85 11.40 -3.46
CA PHE A 182 -10.32 10.85 -2.21
C PHE A 182 -10.10 11.90 -1.12
N ASP A 183 -10.40 13.18 -1.38
CA ASP A 183 -10.33 14.22 -0.38
C ASP A 183 -11.46 14.05 0.65
N PRO A 184 -11.23 14.38 1.93
CA PRO A 184 -12.22 14.17 2.99
C PRO A 184 -13.56 14.89 2.72
N ASP A 185 -13.53 16.00 1.98
CA ASP A 185 -14.72 16.76 1.62
C ASP A 185 -15.61 16.04 0.59
N ASN A 186 -15.07 15.04 -0.12
CA ASN A 186 -15.73 14.31 -1.21
C ASN A 186 -16.11 12.85 -0.84
N VAL A 187 -16.05 12.47 0.43
CA VAL A 187 -16.29 11.08 0.89
C VAL A 187 -17.66 10.54 0.47
N TYR A 188 -18.72 11.36 0.48
CA TYR A 188 -20.05 10.94 0.02
C TYR A 188 -20.07 10.56 -1.47
N ARG A 189 -19.27 11.23 -2.31
CA ARG A 189 -19.11 10.88 -3.73
C ARG A 189 -18.28 9.62 -3.89
N LEU A 190 -17.25 9.47 -3.05
CA LEU A 190 -16.41 8.27 -3.02
C LEU A 190 -17.27 7.04 -2.67
N GLU A 191 -18.10 7.11 -1.63
CA GLU A 191 -19.00 6.02 -1.23
C GLU A 191 -19.98 5.63 -2.33
N ASN A 192 -20.62 6.60 -2.98
CA ASN A 192 -21.51 6.36 -4.12
C ASN A 192 -20.76 5.72 -5.30
N ALA A 193 -19.55 6.18 -5.60
CA ALA A 193 -18.70 5.59 -6.62
C ALA A 193 -18.32 4.14 -6.24
N MET A 194 -17.92 3.89 -5.00
CA MET A 194 -17.59 2.55 -4.51
C MET A 194 -18.80 1.61 -4.57
N THR A 195 -19.99 2.10 -4.23
CA THR A 195 -21.24 1.33 -4.34
C THR A 195 -21.53 0.95 -5.80
N HIS A 196 -21.35 1.89 -6.74
CA HIS A 196 -21.49 1.61 -8.17
C HIS A 196 -20.47 0.57 -8.66
N ILE A 197 -19.22 0.67 -8.20
CA ILE A 197 -18.16 -0.31 -8.49
C ILE A 197 -18.55 -1.69 -7.94
N LYS A 198 -19.05 -1.75 -6.70
CA LYS A 198 -19.51 -2.99 -6.07
C LYS A 198 -20.65 -3.64 -6.85
N GLN A 199 -21.65 -2.89 -7.30
CA GLN A 199 -22.75 -3.40 -8.12
C GLN A 199 -22.25 -4.07 -9.40
N ILE A 200 -21.30 -3.44 -10.10
CA ILE A 200 -20.75 -4.00 -11.34
C ILE A 200 -19.89 -5.23 -11.05
N PHE A 201 -19.12 -5.24 -9.95
CA PHE A 201 -18.40 -6.45 -9.53
C PHE A 201 -19.35 -7.58 -9.14
N ALA A 202 -20.46 -7.28 -8.46
CA ALA A 202 -21.46 -8.29 -8.09
C ALA A 202 -22.07 -8.93 -9.34
N ASP A 203 -22.44 -8.11 -10.34
CA ASP A 203 -22.89 -8.59 -11.65
C ASP A 203 -21.83 -9.43 -12.36
N TYR A 204 -20.58 -8.96 -12.36
CA TYR A 204 -19.46 -9.66 -12.99
C TYR A 204 -19.21 -11.02 -12.33
N VAL A 205 -19.15 -11.09 -11.00
CA VAL A 205 -18.88 -12.32 -10.24
C VAL A 205 -20.02 -13.32 -10.43
N ARG A 206 -21.27 -12.87 -10.34
CA ARG A 206 -22.47 -13.69 -10.59
C ARG A 206 -22.44 -14.30 -12.00
N LYS A 207 -22.33 -13.46 -13.04
CA LYS A 207 -22.29 -13.92 -14.44
C LYS A 207 -21.10 -14.82 -14.72
N LYS A 208 -19.95 -14.57 -14.09
CA LYS A 208 -18.76 -15.41 -14.20
C LYS A 208 -18.96 -16.79 -13.56
N ARG A 209 -19.64 -16.87 -12.42
CA ARG A 209 -20.01 -18.13 -11.75
C ARG A 209 -21.00 -18.94 -12.59
N GLU A 210 -21.99 -18.27 -13.17
CA GLU A 210 -23.02 -18.88 -14.01
C GLU A 210 -22.54 -19.23 -15.44
N GLY A 211 -21.35 -18.75 -15.84
CA GLY A 211 -20.81 -18.99 -17.18
C GLY A 211 -21.47 -18.17 -18.31
N ILE A 212 -22.16 -17.07 -17.96
CA ILE A 212 -22.86 -16.19 -18.90
C ILE A 212 -21.89 -15.15 -19.49
N ASN A 213 -22.25 -14.50 -20.60
CA ASN A 213 -21.44 -13.42 -21.20
C ASN A 213 -21.08 -12.34 -20.15
N THR A 214 -19.77 -12.15 -19.94
CA THR A 214 -19.18 -11.16 -19.00
C THR A 214 -18.56 -9.96 -19.72
N GLU A 215 -18.64 -9.88 -21.04
CA GLU A 215 -17.89 -8.87 -21.81
C GLU A 215 -18.39 -7.46 -21.54
N ALA A 216 -19.71 -7.26 -21.41
CA ALA A 216 -20.29 -5.96 -21.10
C ALA A 216 -19.82 -5.43 -19.74
N GLU A 217 -19.77 -6.31 -18.73
CA GLU A 217 -19.33 -6.01 -17.37
C GLU A 217 -17.83 -5.72 -17.36
N ARG A 218 -17.02 -6.49 -18.10
CA ARG A 218 -15.59 -6.21 -18.26
C ARG A 218 -15.33 -4.83 -18.89
N ARG A 219 -16.12 -4.44 -19.89
CA ARG A 219 -16.03 -3.09 -20.50
C ARG A 219 -16.42 -1.99 -19.50
N LYS A 220 -17.49 -2.19 -18.73
CA LYS A 220 -17.90 -1.26 -17.66
C LYS A 220 -16.82 -1.13 -16.58
N LEU A 221 -16.27 -2.26 -16.11
CA LEU A 221 -15.16 -2.29 -15.15
C LEU A 221 -13.91 -1.59 -15.72
N ALA A 222 -13.59 -1.78 -17.00
CA ALA A 222 -12.46 -1.11 -17.64
C ALA A 222 -12.64 0.41 -17.69
N ASN A 223 -13.83 0.89 -18.03
CA ASN A 223 -14.15 2.33 -18.03
C ASN A 223 -14.01 2.93 -16.63
N ILE A 224 -14.62 2.28 -15.64
CA ILE A 224 -14.50 2.68 -14.23
C ILE A 224 -13.06 2.62 -13.73
N THR A 225 -12.29 1.62 -14.16
CA THR A 225 -10.87 1.52 -13.83
C THR A 225 -10.10 2.70 -14.41
N ALA A 226 -10.45 3.18 -15.60
CA ALA A 226 -9.86 4.38 -16.18
C ALA A 226 -10.23 5.65 -15.39
N ASP A 227 -11.49 5.79 -14.99
CA ASP A 227 -11.97 6.91 -14.18
C ASP A 227 -11.30 6.92 -12.80
N LEU A 228 -11.24 5.77 -12.12
CA LEU A 228 -10.58 5.60 -10.84
C LEU A 228 -9.06 5.84 -10.95
N ASN A 229 -8.43 5.45 -12.06
CA ASN A 229 -7.03 5.77 -12.33
C ASN A 229 -6.81 7.28 -12.41
N LEU A 230 -7.71 8.02 -13.08
CA LEU A 230 -7.63 9.47 -13.17
C LEU A 230 -7.78 10.12 -11.79
N GLU A 231 -8.75 9.68 -11.00
CA GLU A 231 -8.95 10.19 -9.64
C GLU A 231 -7.78 9.83 -8.70
N THR A 232 -7.22 8.63 -8.83
CA THR A 232 -6.02 8.21 -8.11
C THR A 232 -4.82 9.08 -8.49
N GLN A 233 -4.71 9.48 -9.77
CA GLN A 233 -3.67 10.39 -10.22
C GLN A 233 -3.80 11.78 -9.57
N LYS A 234 -5.03 12.33 -9.52
CA LYS A 234 -5.31 13.60 -8.85
C LYS A 234 -4.98 13.50 -7.36
N HIS A 235 -5.39 12.43 -6.69
CA HIS A 235 -5.12 12.22 -5.27
C HIS A 235 -3.62 12.09 -4.97
N LEU A 236 -2.89 11.32 -5.79
CA LEU A 236 -1.43 11.22 -5.65
C LEU A 236 -0.78 12.59 -5.81
N ALA A 237 -1.21 13.38 -6.81
CA ALA A 237 -0.72 14.75 -6.99
C ALA A 237 -1.05 15.64 -5.77
N ASN A 238 -2.22 15.49 -5.16
CA ASN A 238 -2.60 16.21 -3.94
C ASN A 238 -1.69 15.82 -2.75
N MET A 239 -1.53 14.53 -2.49
CA MET A 239 -0.61 14.01 -1.46
C MET A 239 0.83 14.47 -1.68
N PHE A 240 1.29 14.49 -2.94
CA PHE A 240 2.60 15.03 -3.29
C PHE A 240 2.68 16.55 -3.09
N LYS A 241 1.65 17.33 -3.40
CA LYS A 241 1.60 18.77 -3.14
C LYS A 241 1.80 19.07 -1.66
N TYR A 242 1.12 18.36 -0.76
CA TYR A 242 1.28 18.51 0.69
C TYR A 242 2.66 18.02 1.18
N ALA A 243 3.13 16.87 0.68
CA ALA A 243 4.45 16.34 1.04
C ALA A 243 5.58 17.24 0.53
N GLU A 244 5.49 17.77 -0.69
CA GLU A 244 6.41 18.75 -1.25
C GLU A 244 6.35 20.07 -0.50
N MET A 245 5.18 20.54 -0.10
CA MET A 245 5.05 21.76 0.71
C MET A 245 5.79 21.58 2.05
N ARG A 246 5.59 20.43 2.72
CA ARG A 246 6.31 20.08 3.95
C ARG A 246 7.81 19.92 3.72
N LEU A 247 8.22 19.29 2.62
CA LEU A 247 9.64 19.12 2.26
C LEU A 247 10.30 20.43 1.84
N ARG A 248 9.57 21.34 1.18
CA ARG A 248 10.03 22.69 0.84
C ARG A 248 10.20 23.51 2.11
N GLN A 249 9.27 23.38 3.07
CA GLN A 249 9.38 24.00 4.38
C GLN A 249 10.63 23.50 5.12
N VAL A 250 10.83 22.18 5.21
CA VAL A 250 12.05 21.57 5.77
C VAL A 250 13.31 21.98 4.99
N LYS A 251 13.28 22.05 3.66
CA LYS A 251 14.43 22.50 2.85
C LYS A 251 14.73 23.99 3.02
N ILE A 252 13.71 24.82 3.21
CA ILE A 252 13.88 26.25 3.51
C ILE A 252 14.51 26.40 4.90
N GLU A 253 14.04 25.62 5.88
CA GLU A 253 14.62 25.53 7.23
C GLU A 253 16.06 25.01 7.19
N GLU A 254 16.34 23.92 6.47
CA GLU A 254 17.69 23.37 6.24
C GLU A 254 18.58 24.36 5.50
N LYS A 255 18.08 25.09 4.50
CA LYS A 255 18.85 26.14 3.82
C LYS A 255 19.12 27.32 4.74
N HIS A 256 18.18 27.69 5.60
CA HIS A 256 18.41 28.68 6.64
C HIS A 256 19.51 28.22 7.60
N ASN A 257 19.43 26.97 8.06
CA ASN A 257 20.43 26.35 8.92
C ASN A 257 21.79 26.22 8.23
N GLN A 258 21.83 25.84 6.95
CA GLN A 258 23.05 25.76 6.14
C GLN A 258 23.64 27.14 5.88
N LEU A 259 22.82 28.18 5.65
CA LEU A 259 23.32 29.55 5.48
C LEU A 259 23.89 30.08 6.81
N ALA A 260 23.21 29.83 7.93
CA ALA A 260 23.70 30.16 9.27
C ALA A 260 25.02 29.42 9.58
N GLU A 261 25.10 28.13 9.24
CA GLU A 261 26.31 27.32 9.43
C GLU A 261 27.41 27.70 8.43
N ILE A 262 27.11 28.09 7.18
CA ILE A 262 28.09 28.62 6.23
C ILE A 262 28.62 29.98 6.70
N GLU A 263 27.78 30.84 7.29
CA GLU A 263 28.24 32.09 7.90
C GLU A 263 29.13 31.83 9.12
N ARG A 264 28.78 30.83 9.93
CA ARG A 264 29.59 30.37 11.06
C ARG A 264 30.91 29.75 10.61
N LEU A 265 30.88 28.84 9.64
CA LEU A 265 32.05 28.23 9.02
C LEU A 265 32.87 29.25 8.24
N ARG A 266 32.28 30.32 7.69
CA ARG A 266 33.04 31.46 7.13
C ARG A 266 33.72 32.26 8.24
N LYS A 267 33.12 32.40 9.42
CA LYS A 267 33.78 33.00 10.59
C LYS A 267 34.93 32.12 11.09
N ILE A 268 34.73 30.80 11.13
CA ILE A 268 35.75 29.82 11.58
C ILE A 268 36.84 29.61 10.52
N ALA A 269 36.53 29.55 9.23
CA ALA A 269 37.52 29.42 8.14
C ALA A 269 38.29 30.73 7.89
N LYS A 270 37.73 31.89 8.27
CA LYS A 270 38.51 33.15 8.40
C LYS A 270 39.48 33.10 9.58
N GLN A 271 39.29 32.21 10.55
CA GLN A 271 40.16 32.01 11.71
C GLN A 271 41.11 30.81 11.57
N ALA A 272 40.76 29.79 10.78
CA ALA A 272 41.53 28.57 10.56
C ALA A 272 41.92 28.44 9.08
N GLY A 273 42.70 29.40 8.59
CA GLY A 273 43.35 29.28 7.29
C GLY A 273 44.58 28.39 7.40
N GLY A 274 44.45 27.09 7.18
CA GLY A 274 45.63 26.24 6.99
C GLY A 274 45.44 24.75 7.20
N GLY A 275 45.34 24.02 6.08
CA GLY A 275 45.86 22.66 5.97
C GLY A 275 44.91 21.51 6.31
N LYS A 276 44.59 20.69 5.29
CA LYS A 276 45.30 19.41 5.08
C LYS A 276 44.73 18.69 3.87
N ALA A 277 45.64 18.41 2.93
CA ALA A 277 45.51 17.36 1.95
C ALA A 277 46.27 16.12 2.44
N HIS A 278 45.69 14.94 2.23
CA HIS A 278 46.26 13.57 2.12
C HIS A 278 45.17 12.58 2.60
N LYS A 279 44.91 11.39 2.04
CA LYS A 279 45.76 10.45 1.29
C LYS A 279 45.06 9.89 0.03
N GLY A 280 45.88 9.37 -0.88
CA GLY A 280 45.51 8.72 -2.13
C GLY A 280 44.80 7.37 -1.94
N VAL A 281 43.51 7.33 -2.29
CA VAL A 281 42.82 6.13 -2.73
C VAL A 281 42.82 6.18 -4.26
N SER A 282 42.99 5.04 -4.91
CA SER A 282 43.05 4.87 -6.38
C SER A 282 42.15 5.88 -7.12
N ARG A 283 42.73 6.67 -8.05
CA ARG A 283 41.98 7.68 -8.83
C ARG A 283 40.77 7.08 -9.54
N ARG A 284 40.82 5.79 -9.88
CA ARG A 284 39.73 5.07 -10.55
C ARG A 284 38.60 4.69 -9.58
N THR A 285 38.91 4.18 -8.38
CA THR A 285 37.88 3.89 -7.37
C THR A 285 37.29 5.18 -6.80
N GLN A 286 38.10 6.22 -6.57
CA GLN A 286 37.60 7.55 -6.19
C GLN A 286 36.72 8.18 -7.28
N SER A 287 37.07 8.00 -8.57
CA SER A 287 36.22 8.50 -9.68
C SER A 287 34.89 7.75 -9.74
N ILE A 288 34.92 6.42 -9.57
CA ILE A 288 33.72 5.58 -9.53
C ILE A 288 32.85 5.91 -8.31
N GLU A 289 33.44 6.09 -7.12
CA GLU A 289 32.72 6.52 -5.91
C GLU A 289 32.17 7.94 -6.02
N ARG A 290 32.90 8.85 -6.69
CA ARG A 290 32.40 10.20 -6.98
C ARG A 290 31.22 10.13 -7.93
N LEU A 291 31.31 9.31 -8.97
CA LEU A 291 30.21 9.06 -9.90
C LEU A 291 29.00 8.46 -9.17
N LYS A 292 29.21 7.44 -8.33
CA LYS A 292 28.16 6.87 -7.46
C LYS A 292 27.54 7.93 -6.54
N ARG A 293 28.33 8.77 -5.88
CA ARG A 293 27.83 9.88 -5.04
C ARG A 293 27.05 10.91 -5.84
N VAL A 294 27.48 11.23 -7.07
CA VAL A 294 26.75 12.14 -7.96
C VAL A 294 25.44 11.52 -8.40
N ILE A 295 25.42 10.22 -8.73
CA ILE A 295 24.21 9.48 -9.08
C ILE A 295 23.27 9.41 -7.86
N ASN A 296 23.76 9.04 -6.67
CA ASN A 296 22.96 9.02 -5.43
C ASN A 296 22.36 10.40 -5.11
N ARG A 297 23.11 11.49 -5.32
CA ARG A 297 22.60 12.86 -5.17
C ARG A 297 21.58 13.25 -6.23
N ALA A 298 21.72 12.74 -7.45
CA ALA A 298 20.77 12.98 -8.54
C ALA A 298 19.47 12.18 -8.37
N VAL A 299 19.57 10.94 -7.88
CA VAL A 299 18.44 10.04 -7.60
C VAL A 299 17.74 10.41 -6.28
N GLY A 300 18.48 10.92 -5.30
CA GLY A 300 17.98 11.18 -3.95
C GLY A 300 17.79 9.92 -3.11
N LEU A 301 18.39 8.79 -3.51
CA LEU A 301 18.34 7.50 -2.82
C LEU A 301 19.75 6.88 -2.80
N ASP A 302 20.04 6.09 -1.77
CA ASP A 302 21.27 5.30 -1.75
C ASP A 302 21.08 4.03 -2.59
N LEU A 303 21.71 4.00 -3.76
CA LEU A 303 21.60 2.89 -4.70
C LEU A 303 22.24 1.61 -4.17
N ASP A 304 23.33 1.72 -3.40
CA ASP A 304 24.03 0.52 -2.90
C ASP A 304 23.12 -0.21 -1.87
N VAL A 305 22.43 0.52 -1.00
CA VAL A 305 21.43 -0.03 -0.06
C VAL A 305 20.20 -0.58 -0.80
N ALA A 306 19.72 0.11 -1.83
CA ALA A 306 18.58 -0.39 -2.61
C ALA A 306 18.92 -1.70 -3.34
N GLU A 307 20.14 -1.82 -3.88
CA GLU A 307 20.62 -3.04 -4.53
C GLU A 307 20.77 -4.21 -3.55
N THR A 308 21.30 -3.97 -2.33
CA THR A 308 21.41 -5.03 -1.31
C THR A 308 20.04 -5.52 -0.87
N VAL A 309 19.11 -4.61 -0.56
CA VAL A 309 17.73 -4.98 -0.19
C VAL A 309 17.03 -5.77 -1.30
N ILE A 310 17.21 -5.39 -2.58
CA ILE A 310 16.62 -6.14 -3.70
C ILE A 310 17.25 -7.53 -3.84
N LYS A 311 18.57 -7.66 -3.65
CA LYS A 311 19.25 -8.97 -3.65
C LYS A 311 18.77 -9.86 -2.51
N GLU A 312 18.62 -9.30 -1.31
CA GLU A 312 18.09 -10.01 -0.15
C GLU A 312 16.65 -10.47 -0.40
N MET A 313 15.77 -9.57 -0.86
CA MET A 313 14.39 -9.91 -1.23
C MET A 313 14.32 -11.04 -2.24
N ARG A 314 15.20 -11.03 -3.26
CA ARG A 314 15.25 -12.08 -4.27
C ARG A 314 15.66 -13.43 -3.68
N ALA A 315 16.70 -13.45 -2.86
CA ALA A 315 17.15 -14.69 -2.21
C ALA A 315 16.07 -15.25 -1.26
N GLN A 316 15.32 -14.39 -0.57
CA GLN A 316 14.17 -14.79 0.26
C GLN A 316 13.04 -15.39 -0.59
N GLU A 317 12.67 -14.74 -1.69
CA GLU A 317 11.66 -15.26 -2.62
C GLU A 317 12.06 -16.63 -3.18
N GLU A 318 13.31 -16.77 -3.64
CA GLU A 318 13.83 -18.04 -4.17
C GLU A 318 13.81 -19.15 -3.11
N PHE A 319 14.21 -18.86 -1.86
CA PHE A 319 14.17 -19.82 -0.76
C PHE A 319 12.74 -20.24 -0.40
N LEU A 320 11.81 -19.28 -0.25
CA LEU A 320 10.42 -19.59 0.10
C LEU A 320 9.69 -20.35 -1.01
N GLN A 321 9.98 -20.04 -2.28
CA GLN A 321 9.45 -20.79 -3.42
C GLN A 321 10.00 -22.22 -3.44
N PHE A 322 11.29 -22.40 -3.17
CA PHE A 322 11.89 -23.71 -3.03
C PHE A 322 11.21 -24.53 -1.92
N CYS A 323 11.07 -23.96 -0.72
CA CYS A 323 10.42 -24.66 0.40
C CYS A 323 8.96 -25.03 0.11
N GLU A 324 8.18 -24.13 -0.49
CA GLU A 324 6.78 -24.40 -0.81
C GLU A 324 6.65 -25.53 -1.85
N VAL A 325 7.40 -25.46 -2.95
CA VAL A 325 7.34 -26.49 -3.99
C VAL A 325 7.90 -27.81 -3.47
N PHE A 326 8.97 -27.77 -2.67
CA PHE A 326 9.54 -28.97 -2.06
C PHE A 326 8.54 -29.65 -1.12
N ALA A 327 7.88 -28.89 -0.23
CA ALA A 327 6.85 -29.44 0.67
C ALA A 327 5.68 -30.07 -0.09
N ARG A 328 5.24 -29.44 -1.19
CA ARG A 328 4.19 -29.99 -2.05
C ARG A 328 4.58 -31.26 -2.77
N LEU A 329 5.77 -31.28 -3.37
CA LEU A 329 6.26 -32.43 -4.11
C LEU A 329 6.59 -33.63 -3.18
N THR A 330 6.96 -33.38 -1.92
CA THR A 330 7.39 -34.44 -0.99
C THR A 330 6.28 -34.92 -0.05
N LEU A 331 5.50 -34.00 0.54
CA LEU A 331 4.43 -34.34 1.50
C LEU A 331 3.05 -34.39 0.84
N GLY A 332 2.90 -33.85 -0.39
CA GLY A 332 1.59 -33.71 -1.02
C GLY A 332 0.71 -32.65 -0.34
N SER A 333 1.32 -31.70 0.38
CA SER A 333 0.60 -30.62 1.05
C SER A 333 1.37 -29.31 1.00
N GLY A 334 0.69 -28.22 0.66
CA GLY A 334 1.20 -26.85 0.83
C GLY A 334 1.05 -26.31 2.25
N PHE A 335 1.33 -25.01 2.41
CA PHE A 335 1.24 -24.33 3.69
C PHE A 335 -0.17 -24.32 4.32
N LYS A 336 -0.27 -24.77 5.58
CA LYS A 336 -1.49 -24.70 6.42
C LYS A 336 -1.13 -24.13 7.79
N HIS A 337 -1.74 -22.99 8.13
CA HIS A 337 -1.51 -22.36 9.43
C HIS A 337 -2.45 -22.94 10.49
N THR A 338 -1.89 -23.52 11.56
CA THR A 338 -2.65 -24.19 12.63
C THR A 338 -2.20 -23.73 14.02
N SER A 339 -2.93 -24.12 15.07
CA SER A 339 -2.58 -23.81 16.46
C SER A 339 -1.35 -24.54 17.00
N GLN A 340 -0.80 -25.52 16.25
CA GLN A 340 0.43 -26.24 16.62
C GLN A 340 1.70 -25.52 16.12
N ASP A 341 1.54 -24.49 15.31
CA ASP A 341 2.65 -23.69 14.79
C ASP A 341 3.29 -22.84 15.89
N GLU A 342 4.51 -22.35 15.64
CA GLU A 342 5.22 -21.45 16.56
C GLU A 342 4.37 -20.20 16.86
N THR A 343 4.03 -20.01 18.14
CA THR A 343 3.22 -18.89 18.61
C THR A 343 4.01 -17.57 18.62
N LEU A 344 3.32 -16.42 18.65
CA LEU A 344 3.99 -15.12 18.72
C LEU A 344 4.92 -14.99 19.93
N SER A 345 4.52 -15.55 21.08
CA SER A 345 5.33 -15.53 22.30
C SER A 345 6.62 -16.34 22.12
N GLU A 346 6.52 -17.55 21.56
CA GLU A 346 7.70 -18.37 21.22
C GLU A 346 8.61 -17.66 20.21
N TYR A 347 8.03 -17.03 19.19
CA TYR A 347 8.80 -16.28 18.21
C TYR A 347 9.57 -15.12 18.84
N VAL A 348 8.93 -14.33 19.71
CA VAL A 348 9.59 -13.24 20.44
C VAL A 348 10.73 -13.77 21.31
N GLU A 349 10.53 -14.86 22.06
CA GLU A 349 11.60 -15.46 22.86
C GLU A 349 12.74 -16.01 22.00
N ASN A 350 12.42 -16.58 20.84
CA ASN A 350 13.43 -17.07 19.91
C ASN A 350 14.22 -15.91 19.26
N LEU A 351 13.56 -14.79 18.96
CA LEU A 351 14.26 -13.56 18.55
C LEU A 351 15.16 -13.06 19.69
N ARG A 352 14.69 -13.04 20.94
CA ARG A 352 15.55 -12.68 22.08
C ARG A 352 16.76 -13.60 22.21
N LYS A 353 16.58 -14.92 22.10
CA LYS A 353 17.68 -15.91 22.18
C LYS A 353 18.71 -15.73 21.06
N LEU A 354 18.26 -15.54 19.81
CA LEU A 354 19.15 -15.34 18.66
C LEU A 354 20.03 -14.10 18.83
N TYR A 355 19.49 -13.02 19.39
CA TYR A 355 20.24 -11.78 19.58
C TYR A 355 20.98 -11.73 20.93
N SER A 356 20.53 -12.47 21.93
CA SER A 356 21.25 -12.68 23.20
C SER A 356 22.52 -13.50 23.01
N MET A 357 22.53 -14.48 22.09
CA MET A 357 23.72 -15.28 21.78
C MET A 357 24.80 -14.48 21.03
N ASN A 358 24.40 -13.47 20.26
CA ASN A 358 25.32 -12.62 19.49
C ASN A 358 25.86 -11.43 20.31
N ALA A 359 25.22 -11.08 21.42
CA ALA A 359 25.65 -10.02 22.32
C ALA A 359 25.08 -10.25 23.73
N ASN A 360 25.92 -10.72 24.66
CA ASN A 360 25.58 -10.99 26.06
C ASN A 360 25.20 -9.72 26.89
N THR A 361 24.75 -8.63 26.25
CA THR A 361 24.55 -7.30 26.84
C THR A 361 23.41 -6.46 26.22
N LEU A 362 22.59 -6.98 25.29
CA LEU A 362 21.55 -6.16 24.65
C LEU A 362 20.28 -6.00 25.49
N SER A 363 19.82 -4.76 25.66
CA SER A 363 18.53 -4.43 26.27
C SER A 363 17.38 -4.57 25.27
N THR A 364 16.12 -4.66 25.75
CA THR A 364 14.94 -4.65 24.87
C THR A 364 14.92 -3.42 23.94
N LEU A 365 15.44 -2.28 24.40
CA LEU A 365 15.52 -1.06 23.59
C LEU A 365 16.42 -1.26 22.36
N ASP A 366 17.59 -1.87 22.55
CA ASP A 366 18.56 -2.08 21.46
C ASP A 366 17.99 -3.04 20.41
N VAL A 367 17.28 -4.09 20.86
CA VAL A 367 16.58 -5.04 19.99
C VAL A 367 15.48 -4.33 19.18
N VAL A 368 14.66 -3.49 19.83
CA VAL A 368 13.60 -2.73 19.14
C VAL A 368 14.18 -1.72 18.17
N GLN A 369 15.24 -1.01 18.54
CA GLN A 369 15.93 -0.08 17.66
C GLN A 369 16.48 -0.79 16.43
N TYR A 370 17.13 -1.94 16.61
CA TYR A 370 17.63 -2.77 15.52
C TYR A 370 16.51 -3.18 14.56
N TYR A 371 15.39 -3.71 15.08
CA TYR A 371 14.26 -4.11 14.23
C TYR A 371 13.52 -2.95 13.58
N SER A 372 13.46 -1.79 14.25
CA SER A 372 12.90 -0.57 13.64
C SER A 372 13.80 -0.05 12.50
N ALA A 373 15.12 -0.15 12.65
CA ALA A 373 16.06 0.20 11.59
C ALA A 373 16.02 -0.81 10.42
N LYS A 374 15.70 -2.07 10.71
CA LYS A 374 15.55 -3.17 9.75
C LYS A 374 14.09 -3.45 9.39
N GLU A 375 13.17 -2.50 9.54
CA GLU A 375 11.73 -2.73 9.34
C GLU A 375 11.40 -3.26 7.93
N SER A 376 12.23 -2.97 6.93
CA SER A 376 12.10 -3.45 5.55
C SER A 376 12.74 -4.81 5.28
N CYS A 377 13.57 -5.34 6.18
CA CYS A 377 14.15 -6.67 6.07
C CYS A 377 13.12 -7.70 6.52
N HIS A 378 12.90 -8.73 5.72
CA HIS A 378 11.90 -9.76 6.01
C HIS A 378 12.61 -10.98 6.59
N PRO A 379 12.49 -11.25 7.90
CA PRO A 379 13.04 -12.48 8.45
C PRO A 379 12.34 -13.67 7.81
N VAL A 380 13.08 -14.77 7.68
CA VAL A 380 12.60 -16.03 7.08
C VAL A 380 12.54 -17.15 8.13
N ASP A 381 13.05 -16.89 9.34
CA ASP A 381 13.26 -17.91 10.37
C ASP A 381 11.98 -18.61 10.83
N TRP A 382 10.86 -17.89 10.90
CA TRP A 382 9.59 -18.50 11.30
C TRP A 382 9.10 -19.47 10.21
N ALA A 383 9.11 -19.03 8.94
CA ALA A 383 8.74 -19.89 7.82
C ALA A 383 9.69 -21.10 7.69
N LYS A 384 11.00 -20.87 7.86
CA LYS A 384 12.00 -21.94 7.89
C LYS A 384 11.69 -22.98 8.97
N ARG A 385 11.48 -22.57 10.22
CA ARG A 385 11.17 -23.49 11.34
C ARG A 385 9.88 -24.23 11.08
N TRP A 386 8.88 -23.58 10.48
CA TRP A 386 7.64 -24.23 10.08
C TRP A 386 7.91 -25.34 9.06
N TYR A 387 8.69 -25.06 8.01
CA TYR A 387 9.07 -26.06 7.01
C TYR A 387 10.01 -27.15 7.57
N GLU A 388 10.92 -26.83 8.47
CA GLU A 388 11.77 -27.81 9.17
C GLU A 388 10.93 -28.77 10.02
N LYS A 389 9.90 -28.25 10.71
CA LYS A 389 8.94 -29.09 11.45
C LYS A 389 8.11 -29.97 10.52
N ALA A 390 7.70 -29.47 9.36
CA ALA A 390 6.89 -30.22 8.40
C ALA A 390 7.70 -31.31 7.66
N LEU A 391 8.88 -30.94 7.16
CA LEU A 391 9.75 -31.82 6.36
C LEU A 391 10.66 -32.69 7.21
N LEU A 392 10.76 -32.40 8.51
CA LEU A 392 11.67 -33.05 9.45
C LEU A 392 13.15 -33.03 8.99
N LEU A 393 13.52 -32.14 8.08
CA LEU A 393 14.87 -32.00 7.54
C LEU A 393 15.46 -30.65 7.96
N PRO A 394 16.74 -30.57 8.32
CA PRO A 394 17.37 -29.30 8.66
C PRO A 394 17.57 -28.45 7.38
N LEU A 395 16.85 -27.34 7.24
CA LEU A 395 16.93 -26.48 6.06
C LEU A 395 18.17 -25.58 6.05
N GLN A 396 18.90 -25.51 7.16
CA GLN A 396 20.08 -24.65 7.32
C GLN A 396 21.22 -24.99 6.36
N SER A 397 21.32 -26.27 5.98
CA SER A 397 22.36 -26.79 5.09
C SER A 397 22.04 -26.58 3.60
N THR A 398 20.81 -26.20 3.26
CA THR A 398 20.35 -26.03 1.87
C THR A 398 21.09 -24.88 1.18
N PRO A 399 21.46 -25.04 -0.11
CA PRO A 399 22.20 -24.02 -0.85
C PRO A 399 21.41 -22.73 -1.07
N GLU A 400 20.08 -22.79 -1.14
CA GLU A 400 19.18 -21.64 -1.24
C GLU A 400 19.26 -20.78 0.04
N TYR A 401 19.22 -21.41 1.21
CA TYR A 401 19.36 -20.72 2.50
C TYR A 401 20.78 -20.22 2.74
N LYS A 402 21.81 -20.99 2.36
CA LYS A 402 23.22 -20.57 2.46
C LYS A 402 23.51 -19.32 1.63
N LYS A 403 22.90 -19.18 0.45
CA LYS A 403 22.99 -17.95 -0.36
C LYS A 403 22.38 -16.75 0.36
N LEU A 404 21.22 -16.92 0.99
CA LEU A 404 20.58 -15.86 1.78
C LEU A 404 21.46 -15.43 2.96
N LEU A 405 21.98 -16.40 3.74
CA LEU A 405 22.89 -16.13 4.86
C LEU A 405 24.19 -15.44 4.41
N ALA A 406 24.75 -15.81 3.27
CA ALA A 406 25.96 -15.18 2.75
C ALA A 406 25.72 -13.69 2.43
N ILE A 407 24.56 -13.34 1.87
CA ILE A 407 24.18 -11.94 1.61
C ILE A 407 24.01 -11.17 2.93
N GLN A 408 23.31 -11.76 3.90
CA GLN A 408 23.10 -11.14 5.21
C GLN A 408 24.42 -10.92 5.97
N LYS A 409 25.34 -11.88 5.95
CA LYS A 409 26.67 -11.75 6.56
C LYS A 409 27.51 -10.66 5.87
N LEU A 410 27.46 -10.55 4.55
CA LEU A 410 28.14 -9.47 3.82
C LEU A 410 27.60 -8.08 4.21
N ASP A 411 26.29 -7.97 4.43
CA ASP A 411 25.67 -6.72 4.89
C ASP A 411 26.04 -6.42 6.35
N GLU A 412 26.05 -7.43 7.24
CA GLU A 412 26.51 -7.27 8.62
C GLU A 412 27.98 -6.85 8.68
N ASP A 413 28.85 -7.47 7.88
CA ASP A 413 30.27 -7.14 7.81
C ASP A 413 30.50 -5.75 7.19
N ALA A 414 29.66 -5.31 6.25
CA ALA A 414 29.69 -3.95 5.72
C ALA A 414 29.27 -2.91 6.78
N VAL A 415 28.25 -3.22 7.59
CA VAL A 415 27.83 -2.38 8.72
C VAL A 415 28.89 -2.35 9.82
N LYS A 416 29.49 -3.50 10.15
CA LYS A 416 30.61 -3.58 11.11
C LYS A 416 31.81 -2.82 10.62
N LYS A 417 32.19 -2.92 9.34
CA LYS A 417 33.27 -2.12 8.76
C LYS A 417 32.96 -0.63 8.76
N ALA A 418 31.72 -0.22 8.50
CA ALA A 418 31.31 1.18 8.64
C ALA A 418 31.36 1.66 10.11
N ALA A 419 31.08 0.78 11.08
CA ALA A 419 31.19 1.06 12.51
C ALA A 419 32.66 1.06 13.00
N GLU A 420 33.51 0.22 12.43
CA GLU A 420 34.95 0.12 12.73
C GLU A 420 35.76 1.24 12.07
N GLU A 421 35.43 1.65 10.84
CA GLU A 421 35.92 2.89 10.23
C GLU A 421 35.44 4.14 10.99
N ALA A 422 34.39 4.00 11.81
CA ALA A 422 33.96 4.99 12.79
C ALA A 422 34.64 4.87 14.18
N GLY A 423 35.59 3.95 14.37
CA GLY A 423 36.46 3.88 15.57
C GLY A 423 37.87 4.44 15.31
N PRO A 424 38.65 4.94 16.30
CA PRO A 424 38.35 5.26 17.69
C PRO A 424 38.05 6.76 17.80
N GLY A 425 36.77 7.11 17.65
CA GLY A 425 36.31 8.47 17.87
C GLY A 425 36.31 8.89 19.33
N HIS A 426 36.79 8.13 20.32
CA HIS A 426 36.56 8.53 21.72
C HIS A 426 37.28 9.83 22.13
N ALA A 427 38.46 10.10 21.57
CA ALA A 427 39.16 11.37 21.80
C ALA A 427 38.55 12.54 20.99
N PHE A 428 38.17 12.29 19.74
CA PHE A 428 37.49 13.28 18.88
C PHE A 428 36.02 13.51 19.23
N ALA A 429 35.35 12.54 19.86
CA ALA A 429 33.98 12.62 20.35
C ALA A 429 33.96 13.34 21.70
N CYS A 430 34.96 13.17 22.57
CA CYS A 430 35.08 14.02 23.76
C CYS A 430 35.41 15.49 23.38
N GLU A 431 36.25 15.73 22.36
CA GLU A 431 36.48 17.08 21.83
C GLU A 431 35.28 17.63 21.05
N ALA A 432 34.57 16.80 20.29
CA ALA A 432 33.34 17.17 19.59
C ALA A 432 32.15 17.33 20.54
N GLU A 433 32.09 16.62 21.67
CA GLU A 433 31.12 16.78 22.76
C GLU A 433 31.42 18.03 23.58
N ALA A 434 32.69 18.37 23.80
CA ALA A 434 33.09 19.64 24.40
C ALA A 434 32.80 20.83 23.47
N GLN A 435 33.00 20.66 22.15
CA GLN A 435 32.58 21.65 21.14
C GLN A 435 31.05 21.69 20.98
N LEU A 436 30.36 20.55 20.97
CA LEU A 436 28.89 20.43 20.95
C LEU A 436 28.27 20.96 22.24
N ALA A 437 28.91 20.88 23.39
CA ALA A 437 28.43 21.50 24.63
C ALA A 437 28.43 23.03 24.52
N ARG A 438 29.46 23.60 23.86
CA ARG A 438 29.51 25.03 23.51
C ARG A 438 28.56 25.41 22.37
N MET A 439 28.18 24.46 21.50
CA MET A 439 27.20 24.67 20.43
C MET A 439 25.76 24.40 20.87
N LYS A 440 25.51 23.55 21.88
CA LYS A 440 24.20 23.21 22.43
C LYS A 440 23.55 24.40 23.15
N THR A 441 24.34 25.34 23.64
CA THR A 441 23.84 26.63 24.17
C THR A 441 23.48 27.62 23.06
N GLN A 442 23.93 27.40 21.81
CA GLN A 442 23.64 28.24 20.64
C GLN A 442 22.61 27.62 19.68
N ASN A 443 22.42 26.30 19.69
CA ASN A 443 21.40 25.63 18.90
C ASN A 443 20.03 25.83 19.55
N VAL A 444 19.06 26.24 18.73
CA VAL A 444 17.64 26.26 19.13
C VAL A 444 17.26 24.84 19.53
N VAL A 445 16.95 24.63 20.81
CA VAL A 445 16.46 23.34 21.29
C VAL A 445 15.11 23.09 20.65
N ASN A 446 14.99 22.01 19.88
CA ASN A 446 13.72 21.61 19.31
C ASN A 446 12.75 21.26 20.44
N LEU A 447 11.75 22.11 20.66
CA LEU A 447 10.76 21.92 21.73
C LEU A 447 10.07 20.55 21.59
N VAL A 448 9.87 20.07 20.36
CA VAL A 448 9.28 18.76 20.09
C VAL A 448 10.12 17.63 20.68
N GLU A 449 11.45 17.67 20.55
CA GLU A 449 12.34 16.66 21.14
C GLU A 449 12.30 16.65 22.67
N LYS A 450 12.00 17.80 23.30
CA LYS A 450 11.83 17.90 24.77
C LYS A 450 10.44 17.49 25.25
N MET A 451 9.44 17.42 24.36
CA MET A 451 8.13 16.86 24.68
C MET A 451 8.15 15.33 24.75
N PHE A 452 9.13 14.67 24.13
CA PHE A 452 9.34 13.23 24.23
C PHE A 452 10.28 12.89 25.40
N MET A 453 9.96 11.80 26.11
CA MET A 453 10.82 11.24 27.14
C MET A 453 12.09 10.64 26.52
N ASP A 454 13.17 10.57 27.30
CA ASP A 454 14.41 9.91 26.89
C ASP A 454 14.12 8.42 26.59
N PRO A 455 14.55 7.87 25.43
CA PRO A 455 14.36 6.45 25.10
C PRO A 455 14.90 5.47 26.15
N ASN A 456 15.91 5.87 26.93
CA ASN A 456 16.52 5.07 28.00
C ASN A 456 15.76 5.14 29.34
N ASP A 457 14.60 5.82 29.40
CA ASP A 457 13.81 5.93 30.63
C ASP A 457 13.21 4.58 31.05
N SER A 458 13.40 4.20 32.31
CA SER A 458 12.86 2.97 32.92
C SER A 458 11.34 2.80 32.74
N ARG A 459 10.58 3.90 32.67
CA ARG A 459 9.12 3.87 32.46
C ARG A 459 8.72 3.36 31.08
N LEU A 460 9.62 3.38 30.10
CA LEU A 460 9.35 2.97 28.71
C LEU A 460 9.54 1.47 28.46
N GLN A 461 10.03 0.69 29.42
CA GLN A 461 10.28 -0.75 29.24
C GLN A 461 9.04 -1.52 28.75
N SER A 462 7.86 -1.25 29.33
CA SER A 462 6.60 -1.87 28.88
C SER A 462 6.23 -1.49 27.44
N LEU A 463 6.52 -0.24 27.03
CA LEU A 463 6.28 0.22 25.67
C LEU A 463 7.23 -0.45 24.68
N HIS A 464 8.50 -0.62 25.07
CA HIS A 464 9.50 -1.34 24.27
C HIS A 464 9.10 -2.80 24.08
N GLU A 465 8.60 -3.48 25.11
CA GLU A 465 8.06 -4.84 24.99
C GLU A 465 6.83 -4.92 24.07
N LYS A 466 5.91 -3.97 24.16
CA LYS A 466 4.76 -3.89 23.23
C LYS A 466 5.23 -3.64 21.80
N ARG A 467 6.22 -2.78 21.59
CA ARG A 467 6.82 -2.51 20.28
C ARG A 467 7.53 -3.74 19.72
N LEU A 468 8.28 -4.47 20.54
CA LEU A 468 8.92 -5.72 20.14
C LEU A 468 7.87 -6.75 19.68
N ARG A 469 6.80 -6.94 20.46
CA ARG A 469 5.69 -7.83 20.08
C ARG A 469 5.01 -7.38 18.78
N TYR A 470 4.79 -6.09 18.59
CA TYR A 470 4.21 -5.55 17.36
C TYR A 470 5.12 -5.80 16.15
N LEU A 471 6.43 -5.53 16.27
CA LEU A 471 7.39 -5.77 15.19
C LEU A 471 7.48 -7.26 14.85
N ALA A 472 7.55 -8.13 15.86
CA ALA A 472 7.55 -9.58 15.68
C ALA A 472 6.25 -10.07 15.02
N HIS A 473 5.09 -9.56 15.44
CA HIS A 473 3.81 -9.85 14.82
C HIS A 473 3.78 -9.41 13.35
N MET A 474 4.21 -8.19 13.05
CA MET A 474 4.27 -7.70 11.67
C MET A 474 5.22 -8.51 10.79
N GLN A 475 6.33 -9.01 11.36
CA GLN A 475 7.25 -9.91 10.67
C GLN A 475 6.61 -11.27 10.39
N MET A 476 5.96 -11.89 11.37
CA MET A 476 5.22 -13.15 11.20
C MET A 476 4.10 -13.00 10.19
N GLU A 477 3.28 -11.95 10.28
CA GLU A 477 2.20 -11.65 9.33
C GLU A 477 2.70 -11.50 7.88
N ARG A 478 3.84 -10.81 7.70
CA ARG A 478 4.46 -10.68 6.37
C ARG A 478 4.96 -12.02 5.85
N GLN A 479 5.52 -12.87 6.70
CA GLN A 479 5.91 -14.23 6.33
C GLN A 479 4.70 -15.09 5.97
N ILE A 480 3.67 -15.13 6.82
CA ILE A 480 2.42 -15.86 6.59
C ILE A 480 1.78 -15.42 5.26
N ARG A 481 1.69 -14.11 4.99
CA ARG A 481 1.13 -13.61 3.72
C ARG A 481 1.93 -14.06 2.50
N ARG A 482 3.26 -14.00 2.57
CA ARG A 482 4.13 -14.45 1.46
C ARG A 482 4.04 -15.95 1.23
N VAL A 483 4.04 -16.74 2.31
CA VAL A 483 3.92 -18.19 2.20
C VAL A 483 2.52 -18.55 1.68
N ARG A 484 1.44 -17.89 2.14
CA ARG A 484 0.10 -18.07 1.56
C ARG A 484 0.02 -17.68 0.08
N GLU A 485 0.73 -16.62 -0.33
CA GLU A 485 0.81 -16.22 -1.73
C GLU A 485 1.52 -17.28 -2.57
N ASN A 486 2.66 -17.79 -2.10
CA ASN A 486 3.36 -18.92 -2.74
C ASN A 486 2.51 -20.19 -2.76
N ALA A 487 1.81 -20.49 -1.67
CA ALA A 487 0.87 -21.58 -1.59
C ALA A 487 -0.21 -21.43 -2.69
N ARG A 488 -0.83 -20.25 -2.81
CA ARG A 488 -1.80 -20.01 -3.89
C ARG A 488 -1.19 -20.13 -5.30
N LEU A 489 0.06 -19.69 -5.50
CA LEU A 489 0.71 -19.71 -6.81
C LEU A 489 1.07 -21.11 -7.32
N PHE A 490 1.48 -22.02 -6.43
CA PHE A 490 1.88 -23.39 -6.77
C PHE A 490 0.80 -24.44 -6.43
N GLU A 491 -0.45 -24.02 -6.28
CA GLU A 491 -1.58 -24.94 -6.16
C GLU A 491 -1.66 -25.87 -7.39
N GLY A 492 -1.99 -27.14 -7.16
CA GLY A 492 -2.05 -28.20 -8.17
C GLY A 492 -0.70 -28.81 -8.59
N VAL A 493 0.43 -28.40 -7.99
CA VAL A 493 1.74 -29.06 -8.20
C VAL A 493 1.77 -30.46 -7.56
N GLU A 494 0.92 -30.69 -6.55
CA GLU A 494 0.83 -31.93 -5.78
C GLU A 494 0.30 -33.12 -6.63
N ASP A 495 -0.40 -32.80 -7.74
CA ASP A 495 -1.07 -33.73 -8.65
C ASP A 495 -0.22 -34.14 -9.86
N THR A 496 1.01 -33.64 -10.01
CA THR A 496 1.86 -33.94 -11.17
C THR A 496 2.65 -35.25 -11.02
N GLU A 497 3.11 -35.82 -12.13
CA GLU A 497 3.92 -37.05 -12.13
C GLU A 497 5.26 -36.86 -11.40
N GLU A 498 5.84 -35.67 -11.47
CA GLU A 498 7.04 -35.29 -10.71
C GLU A 498 6.81 -35.38 -9.20
N ALA A 499 5.60 -35.08 -8.71
CA ALA A 499 5.26 -35.22 -7.31
C ALA A 499 5.27 -36.69 -6.86
N ALA A 500 4.83 -37.62 -7.71
CA ALA A 500 4.92 -39.05 -7.41
C ALA A 500 6.39 -39.52 -7.28
N GLN A 501 7.26 -39.05 -8.17
CA GLN A 501 8.69 -39.34 -8.12
C GLN A 501 9.37 -38.74 -6.89
N CYS A 502 9.06 -37.48 -6.55
CA CYS A 502 9.59 -36.82 -5.36
C CYS A 502 9.11 -37.47 -4.05
N ARG A 503 7.85 -37.90 -3.95
CA ARG A 503 7.33 -38.67 -2.80
C ARG A 503 8.10 -39.96 -2.58
N GLU A 504 8.41 -40.69 -3.65
CA GLU A 504 9.21 -41.92 -3.59
C GLU A 504 10.65 -41.64 -3.13
N LEU A 505 11.32 -40.63 -3.71
CA LEU A 505 12.66 -40.24 -3.31
C LEU A 505 12.72 -39.77 -1.84
N TYR A 506 11.72 -39.01 -1.41
CA TYR A 506 11.61 -38.52 -0.04
C TYR A 506 11.34 -39.65 0.96
N ARG A 507 10.51 -40.64 0.60
CA ARG A 507 10.31 -41.84 1.42
C ARG A 507 11.63 -42.57 1.68
N ARG A 508 12.47 -42.74 0.65
CA ARG A 508 13.81 -43.34 0.79
C ARG A 508 14.74 -42.54 1.70
N ILE A 509 14.67 -41.21 1.66
CA ILE A 509 15.42 -40.34 2.58
C ILE A 509 14.95 -40.58 4.03
N MET A 510 13.64 -40.65 4.26
CA MET A 510 13.08 -40.86 5.59
C MET A 510 13.39 -42.27 6.14
N GLU A 511 13.24 -43.32 5.33
CA GLU A 511 13.63 -44.69 5.70
C GLU A 511 15.12 -44.78 6.08
N ARG A 512 15.98 -44.06 5.36
CA ARG A 512 17.41 -44.03 5.64
C ARG A 512 17.73 -43.28 6.93
N ARG A 513 17.03 -42.18 7.19
CA ARG A 513 17.14 -41.45 8.46
C ARG A 513 16.66 -42.31 9.64
N GLU A 514 15.55 -43.03 9.50
CA GLU A 514 15.08 -43.95 10.54
C GLU A 514 16.14 -45.01 10.86
N LYS A 515 16.79 -45.58 9.84
CA LYS A 515 17.91 -46.51 10.02
C LYS A 515 19.09 -45.87 10.76
N LEU A 516 19.48 -44.64 10.41
CA LEU A 516 20.55 -43.91 11.10
C LEU A 516 20.19 -43.61 12.57
N THR A 517 18.94 -43.21 12.82
CA THR A 517 18.45 -42.92 14.18
C THR A 517 18.38 -44.20 15.02
N GLN A 518 18.05 -45.35 14.44
CA GLN A 518 18.06 -46.65 15.12
C GLN A 518 19.47 -47.15 15.45
N VAL A 519 20.48 -46.81 14.63
CA VAL A 519 21.88 -47.17 14.88
C VAL A 519 22.44 -46.39 16.08
N ASP A 520 22.05 -45.13 16.25
CA ASP A 520 22.46 -44.29 17.40
C ASP A 520 21.77 -44.67 18.73
N ILE A 521 20.61 -45.34 18.69
CA ILE A 521 19.88 -45.81 19.88
C ILE A 521 20.41 -47.16 20.39
N SER A 522 21.37 -47.78 19.70
CA SER A 522 21.98 -49.04 20.13
C SER A 522 23.42 -48.86 20.66
N PRO A 523 23.63 -48.40 21.91
CA PRO A 523 24.87 -48.60 22.61
C PRO A 523 24.75 -49.77 23.62
N ASN A 524 25.54 -50.81 23.37
CA ASN A 524 26.19 -51.68 24.35
C ASN A 524 25.51 -51.88 25.71
N THR A 525 24.95 -53.08 25.86
CA THR A 525 24.79 -53.81 27.11
C THR A 525 26.11 -53.87 27.89
N THR A 526 26.37 -52.91 28.78
CA THR A 526 27.34 -53.10 29.86
C THR A 526 26.81 -52.52 31.16
N LYS A 527 26.58 -53.42 32.11
CA LYS A 527 26.16 -53.21 33.49
C LYS A 527 26.95 -52.09 34.17
N LEU A 528 26.27 -51.18 34.88
CA LEU A 528 26.62 -50.82 36.25
C LEU A 528 25.44 -50.12 36.95
N GLU A 529 25.10 -50.62 38.12
CA GLU A 529 24.10 -50.12 39.06
C GLU A 529 24.52 -48.77 39.66
N SER A 530 23.54 -47.89 39.90
CA SER A 530 23.46 -47.07 41.12
C SER A 530 22.09 -46.36 41.20
N GLN A 531 21.41 -46.59 42.31
CA GLN A 531 20.12 -46.04 42.70
C GLN A 531 20.23 -44.57 43.13
N GLN A 532 19.25 -43.73 42.80
CA GLN A 532 18.44 -42.98 43.77
C GLN A 532 17.31 -42.20 43.10
N ALA A 533 16.16 -42.18 43.78
CA ALA A 533 14.86 -41.70 43.33
C ALA A 533 14.61 -40.21 43.63
N GLY A 534 13.81 -39.53 42.78
CA GLY A 534 13.18 -38.26 43.13
C GLY A 534 12.54 -37.48 41.97
N THR A 535 11.19 -37.39 42.00
CA THR A 535 10.28 -36.39 41.35
C THR A 535 9.88 -36.55 39.87
N PRO A 536 8.55 -36.60 39.54
CA PRO A 536 8.05 -36.61 38.17
C PRO A 536 7.75 -35.18 37.72
N SER A 537 8.69 -34.55 37.02
CA SER A 537 8.44 -33.27 36.35
C SER A 537 9.41 -33.08 35.21
N GLN A 538 9.09 -33.65 34.05
CA GLN A 538 9.58 -33.24 32.72
C GLN A 538 8.90 -34.10 31.65
N SER A 539 7.72 -33.69 31.23
CA SER A 539 7.05 -34.23 30.06
C SER A 539 7.60 -33.52 28.80
N PHE A 540 8.37 -34.29 28.02
CA PHE A 540 8.61 -34.15 26.58
C PHE A 540 9.34 -32.89 26.08
N SER A 541 10.65 -32.84 26.31
CA SER A 541 11.59 -32.27 25.34
C SER A 541 12.48 -33.38 24.78
N ASN A 542 11.88 -34.31 24.04
CA ASN A 542 12.64 -35.08 23.05
C ASN A 542 12.93 -34.11 21.90
N GLU A 543 13.94 -33.25 22.07
CA GLU A 543 14.71 -32.81 20.91
C GLU A 543 15.38 -34.09 20.38
N LEU A 544 14.70 -34.77 19.45
CA LEU A 544 15.35 -35.76 18.61
C LEU A 544 16.59 -35.07 18.06
N SER A 545 17.77 -35.49 18.49
CA SER A 545 19.02 -35.22 17.81
C SER A 545 18.80 -35.56 16.35
N THR A 546 18.52 -34.56 15.52
CA THR A 546 18.25 -34.75 14.11
C THR A 546 19.57 -35.14 13.48
N SER A 547 19.84 -36.45 13.40
CA SER A 547 20.92 -37.00 12.58
C SER A 547 20.88 -36.28 11.24
N ASN A 548 21.92 -35.51 10.94
CA ASN A 548 21.92 -34.57 9.85
C ASN A 548 21.94 -35.36 8.55
N VAL A 549 20.77 -35.49 7.90
CA VAL A 549 20.56 -36.27 6.67
C VAL A 549 21.55 -35.90 5.55
N TYR A 550 22.17 -34.73 5.63
CA TYR A 550 23.17 -34.22 4.70
C TYR A 550 24.60 -34.72 4.92
N GLU A 551 24.90 -35.43 6.02
CA GLU A 551 26.21 -36.03 6.28
C GLU A 551 26.39 -37.38 5.56
N ASP A 552 25.30 -37.95 5.07
CA ASP A 552 25.25 -39.22 4.36
C ASP A 552 25.17 -38.99 2.84
N GLU A 553 26.13 -39.54 2.09
CA GLU A 553 26.33 -39.28 0.66
C GLU A 553 25.13 -39.71 -0.19
N GLU A 554 24.50 -40.83 0.16
CA GLU A 554 23.35 -41.34 -0.59
C GLU A 554 22.09 -40.49 -0.34
N ALA A 555 21.82 -40.10 0.90
CA ALA A 555 20.70 -39.21 1.21
C ALA A 555 20.88 -37.81 0.59
N SER A 556 22.12 -37.30 0.57
CA SER A 556 22.48 -36.08 -0.14
C SER A 556 22.25 -36.18 -1.66
N SER A 557 22.61 -37.32 -2.27
CA SER A 557 22.36 -37.55 -3.71
C SER A 557 20.87 -37.63 -4.07
N LEU A 558 20.05 -38.22 -3.19
CA LEU A 558 18.60 -38.26 -3.34
C LEU A 558 17.99 -36.86 -3.18
N PHE A 559 18.49 -36.07 -2.23
CA PHE A 559 18.05 -34.69 -2.03
C PHE A 559 18.38 -33.81 -3.25
N GLU A 560 19.57 -33.93 -3.84
CA GLU A 560 19.93 -33.16 -5.05
C GLU A 560 19.01 -33.52 -6.23
N LYS A 561 18.62 -34.79 -6.39
CA LYS A 561 17.61 -35.18 -7.41
C LYS A 561 16.25 -34.51 -7.17
N ILE A 562 15.76 -34.49 -5.93
CA ILE A 562 14.51 -33.80 -5.59
C ILE A 562 14.64 -32.29 -5.85
N ARG A 563 15.80 -31.70 -5.52
CA ARG A 563 16.09 -30.29 -5.73
C ARG A 563 16.13 -29.90 -7.21
N GLU A 564 16.69 -30.74 -8.07
CA GLU A 564 16.68 -30.55 -9.52
C GLU A 564 15.25 -30.53 -10.06
N ILE A 565 14.42 -31.49 -9.64
CA ILE A 565 13.00 -31.56 -10.00
C ILE A 565 12.27 -30.30 -9.51
N THR A 566 12.46 -29.93 -8.24
CA THR A 566 11.86 -28.73 -7.63
C THR A 566 12.23 -27.47 -8.41
N SER A 567 13.51 -27.32 -8.77
CA SER A 567 14.00 -26.18 -9.56
C SER A 567 13.44 -26.15 -10.98
N LYS A 568 13.22 -27.32 -11.60
CA LYS A 568 12.60 -27.45 -12.92
C LYS A 568 11.14 -26.99 -12.87
N VAL A 569 10.36 -27.48 -11.90
CA VAL A 569 8.96 -27.09 -11.70
C VAL A 569 8.81 -25.58 -11.46
N ILE A 570 9.69 -24.98 -10.65
CA ILE A 570 9.70 -23.53 -10.42
C ILE A 570 9.94 -22.75 -11.73
N LYS A 571 10.86 -23.22 -12.57
CA LYS A 571 11.18 -22.58 -13.87
C LYS A 571 10.04 -22.72 -14.88
N GLU A 572 9.39 -23.87 -14.94
CA GLU A 572 8.29 -24.15 -15.89
C GLU A 572 7.08 -23.25 -15.64
N ARG A 573 6.78 -22.92 -14.38
CA ARG A 573 5.71 -21.96 -14.01
C ARG A 573 6.04 -20.50 -14.40
N ARG A 574 7.23 -20.19 -14.92
CA ARG A 574 7.67 -18.87 -15.44
C ARG A 574 7.31 -17.67 -14.56
N LEU A 575 7.47 -17.80 -13.25
CA LEU A 575 7.17 -16.71 -12.33
C LEU A 575 8.29 -15.66 -12.35
N GLU A 576 7.97 -14.44 -12.78
CA GLU A 576 8.88 -13.31 -12.58
C GLU A 576 8.85 -12.89 -11.11
N SER A 577 9.97 -13.11 -10.40
CA SER A 577 10.16 -12.61 -9.02
C SER A 577 9.87 -11.11 -8.93
N ALA A 578 9.16 -10.70 -7.87
CA ALA A 578 8.84 -9.29 -7.63
C ALA A 578 10.13 -8.48 -7.41
N ALA A 579 11.12 -9.09 -6.74
CA ALA A 579 12.46 -8.53 -6.62
C ALA A 579 13.16 -8.38 -7.97
N ALA A 580 13.02 -9.36 -8.89
CA ALA A 580 13.59 -9.26 -10.24
C ALA A 580 12.97 -8.10 -11.05
N SER A 581 11.65 -7.89 -10.95
CA SER A 581 10.97 -6.76 -11.59
C SER A 581 11.47 -5.40 -11.05
N LYS A 582 11.60 -5.27 -9.72
CA LYS A 582 12.18 -4.08 -9.08
C LYS A 582 13.62 -3.83 -9.51
N ALA A 583 14.45 -4.88 -9.57
CA ALA A 583 15.84 -4.79 -10.02
C ALA A 583 15.94 -4.28 -11.46
N ARG A 584 15.09 -4.77 -12.37
CA ARG A 584 15.06 -4.33 -13.77
C ARG A 584 14.67 -2.85 -13.87
N ASN A 585 13.68 -2.41 -13.10
CA ASN A 585 13.24 -1.02 -13.07
C ASN A 585 14.35 -0.08 -12.56
N LEU A 586 15.02 -0.44 -11.47
CA LEU A 586 16.14 0.33 -10.93
C LEU A 586 17.30 0.40 -11.93
N ASN A 587 17.62 -0.71 -12.58
CA ASN A 587 18.65 -0.77 -13.62
C ASN A 587 18.31 0.08 -14.87
N ARG A 588 17.03 0.21 -15.23
CA ARG A 588 16.58 1.10 -16.31
C ARG A 588 16.85 2.57 -15.95
N ILE A 589 16.44 2.99 -14.75
CA ILE A 589 16.67 4.35 -14.22
C ILE A 589 18.16 4.69 -14.15
N ILE A 590 19.00 3.76 -13.70
CA ILE A 590 20.45 3.98 -13.67
C ILE A 590 21.03 4.11 -15.08
N ARG A 591 20.52 3.36 -16.06
CA ARG A 591 20.97 3.47 -17.46
C ARG A 591 20.57 4.80 -18.09
N SER A 592 19.35 5.30 -17.88
CA SER A 592 18.95 6.61 -18.40
C SER A 592 19.75 7.75 -17.78
N LEU A 593 20.07 7.67 -16.47
CA LEU A 593 20.95 8.64 -15.80
C LEU A 593 22.39 8.62 -16.32
N LYS A 594 22.84 7.47 -16.86
CA LYS A 594 24.17 7.32 -17.49
C LYS A 594 24.17 7.69 -18.99
N GLY A 595 23.07 8.22 -19.53
CA GLY A 595 22.98 8.66 -20.92
C GLY A 595 22.41 7.60 -21.88
N GLY A 596 21.50 6.74 -21.41
CA GLY A 596 20.76 5.80 -22.26
C GLY A 596 19.80 6.46 -23.26
N GLU A 597 19.23 5.65 -24.18
CA GLU A 597 18.38 6.12 -25.29
C GLU A 597 17.11 6.89 -24.87
N LYS A 598 16.58 6.64 -23.67
CA LYS A 598 15.38 7.30 -23.14
C LYS A 598 15.74 8.35 -22.11
N SER A 599 15.01 9.47 -22.12
CA SER A 599 15.23 10.54 -21.14
C SER A 599 14.79 10.10 -19.74
N VAL A 600 15.51 10.53 -18.71
CA VAL A 600 15.16 10.28 -17.29
C VAL A 600 13.71 10.69 -16.98
N SER A 601 13.22 11.74 -17.64
CA SER A 601 11.85 12.24 -17.47
C SER A 601 10.78 11.25 -17.96
N GLU A 602 11.04 10.50 -19.03
CA GLU A 602 10.12 9.49 -19.56
C GLU A 602 10.08 8.26 -18.66
N GLU A 603 11.23 7.82 -18.13
CA GLU A 603 11.28 6.70 -17.20
C GLU A 603 10.61 7.04 -15.86
N LEU A 604 10.74 8.27 -15.37
CA LEU A 604 9.99 8.73 -14.19
C LEU A 604 8.49 8.78 -14.46
N ARG A 605 8.04 9.26 -15.63
CA ARG A 605 6.61 9.21 -16.01
C ARG A 605 6.10 7.77 -16.04
N HIS A 606 6.86 6.85 -16.60
CA HIS A 606 6.52 5.42 -16.61
C HIS A 606 6.45 4.84 -15.18
N LEU A 607 7.38 5.19 -14.29
CA LEU A 607 7.35 4.77 -12.89
C LEU A 607 6.11 5.30 -12.16
N HIS A 608 5.75 6.57 -12.37
CA HIS A 608 4.54 7.17 -11.81
C HIS A 608 3.27 6.51 -12.34
N GLN A 609 3.22 6.22 -13.65
CA GLN A 609 2.12 5.47 -14.25
C GLN A 609 1.99 4.07 -13.63
N GLN A 610 3.10 3.33 -13.51
CA GLN A 610 3.11 2.00 -12.89
C GLN A 610 2.67 2.06 -11.42
N ARG A 611 3.09 3.09 -10.67
CA ARG A 611 2.66 3.29 -9.27
C ARG A 611 1.17 3.58 -9.18
N ARG A 612 0.64 4.45 -10.05
CA ARG A 612 -0.79 4.77 -10.14
C ARG A 612 -1.60 3.50 -10.42
N GLU A 613 -1.26 2.79 -11.49
CA GLU A 613 -1.94 1.54 -11.87
C GLU A 613 -1.88 0.51 -10.75
N LYS A 614 -0.74 0.37 -10.05
CA LYS A 614 -0.60 -0.52 -8.90
C LYS A 614 -1.48 -0.14 -7.71
N ILE A 615 -1.70 1.15 -7.46
CA ILE A 615 -2.58 1.61 -6.38
C ILE A 615 -4.03 1.36 -6.77
N THR A 616 -4.41 1.69 -8.00
CA THR A 616 -5.77 1.43 -8.52
C THR A 616 -6.10 -0.05 -8.52
N THR A 617 -5.19 -0.92 -8.99
CA THR A 617 -5.41 -2.38 -8.95
C THR A 617 -5.49 -2.92 -7.53
N ARG A 618 -4.73 -2.34 -6.59
CA ARG A 618 -4.86 -2.67 -5.16
C ARG A 618 -6.23 -2.27 -4.60
N LEU A 619 -6.72 -1.07 -4.93
CA LEU A 619 -8.06 -0.63 -4.52
C LEU A 619 -9.13 -1.56 -5.09
N LEU A 620 -9.07 -1.85 -6.39
CA LEU A 620 -9.99 -2.77 -7.04
C LEU A 620 -9.91 -4.18 -6.45
N GLY A 621 -8.72 -4.67 -6.09
CA GLY A 621 -8.57 -5.98 -5.43
C GLY A 621 -9.17 -6.02 -4.03
N ILE A 622 -9.14 -4.92 -3.28
CA ILE A 622 -9.84 -4.81 -1.99
C ILE A 622 -11.35 -4.84 -2.21
N ILE A 623 -11.85 -4.06 -3.17
CA ILE A 623 -13.29 -4.02 -3.50
C ILE A 623 -13.78 -5.37 -4.03
N GLU A 624 -13.00 -6.05 -4.87
CA GLU A 624 -13.34 -7.39 -5.37
C GLU A 624 -13.46 -8.40 -4.23
N ASN A 625 -12.55 -8.36 -3.25
CA ASN A 625 -12.64 -9.23 -2.07
C ASN A 625 -13.85 -8.88 -1.20
N ASP A 626 -14.13 -7.60 -0.99
CA ASP A 626 -15.28 -7.12 -0.22
C ASP A 626 -16.61 -7.59 -0.85
N VAL A 627 -16.75 -7.44 -2.18
CA VAL A 627 -17.91 -7.94 -2.92
C VAL A 627 -18.03 -9.47 -2.84
N LYS A 628 -16.91 -10.21 -2.93
CA LYS A 628 -16.95 -11.67 -2.78
C LYS A 628 -17.49 -12.06 -1.40
N THR A 629 -16.99 -11.44 -0.34
CA THR A 629 -17.46 -11.72 1.02
C THR A 629 -18.92 -11.32 1.24
N GLU A 630 -19.37 -10.20 0.67
CA GLU A 630 -20.77 -9.79 0.71
C GLU A 630 -21.67 -10.78 -0.06
N MET A 631 -21.26 -11.21 -1.25
CA MET A 631 -21.99 -12.20 -2.05
C MET A 631 -22.03 -13.57 -1.40
N GLU A 632 -20.94 -14.03 -0.78
CA GLU A 632 -20.89 -15.26 0.00
C GLU A 632 -21.87 -15.20 1.17
N TRP A 633 -21.92 -14.06 1.89
CA TRP A 633 -22.86 -13.88 2.99
C TRP A 633 -24.33 -13.90 2.52
N LEU A 634 -24.65 -13.22 1.41
CA LEU A 634 -25.99 -13.24 0.81
C LEU A 634 -26.39 -14.64 0.35
N GLN A 635 -25.46 -15.39 -0.26
CA GLN A 635 -25.71 -16.78 -0.66
C GLN A 635 -25.92 -17.69 0.54
N ASN A 636 -25.17 -17.50 1.63
CA ASN A 636 -25.38 -18.26 2.85
C ASN A 636 -26.77 -18.03 3.46
N MET A 637 -27.36 -16.83 3.27
CA MET A 637 -28.75 -16.58 3.66
C MET A 637 -29.74 -17.36 2.77
N GLU A 638 -29.53 -17.39 1.45
CA GLU A 638 -30.36 -18.16 0.52
C GLU A 638 -30.20 -19.68 0.75
N GLU A 639 -28.99 -20.15 1.06
CA GLU A 639 -28.70 -21.56 1.36
C GLU A 639 -29.40 -22.06 2.63
N ALA A 640 -29.85 -21.17 3.51
CA ALA A 640 -30.59 -21.55 4.71
C ALA A 640 -32.00 -22.08 4.40
N GLU A 641 -32.59 -21.72 3.25
CA GLU A 641 -33.93 -22.15 2.84
C GLU A 641 -33.91 -23.49 2.08
N ARG A 642 -32.73 -24.03 1.75
CA ARG A 642 -32.64 -25.28 0.99
C ARG A 642 -33.14 -26.46 1.82
N PRO A 643 -33.84 -27.43 1.21
CA PRO A 643 -34.19 -28.66 1.90
C PRO A 643 -32.91 -29.41 2.35
N PRO A 644 -32.96 -30.13 3.49
CA PRO A 644 -31.85 -30.96 3.92
C PRO A 644 -31.60 -32.10 2.93
N LEU A 645 -30.41 -32.72 3.03
CA LEU A 645 -30.11 -33.93 2.28
C LEU A 645 -31.06 -35.07 2.68
N LEU A 646 -31.45 -35.88 1.70
CA LEU A 646 -32.16 -37.12 1.99
C LEU A 646 -31.23 -38.09 2.72
N PRO A 647 -31.70 -38.76 3.79
CA PRO A 647 -30.92 -39.79 4.44
C PRO A 647 -30.70 -40.96 3.47
N LEU A 648 -29.51 -41.57 3.54
CA LEU A 648 -29.25 -42.80 2.81
C LEU A 648 -30.10 -43.94 3.39
N PRO A 649 -30.56 -44.90 2.57
CA PRO A 649 -31.32 -46.03 3.06
C PRO A 649 -30.41 -46.97 3.86
N GLU A 650 -30.51 -46.89 5.19
CA GLU A 650 -29.83 -47.78 6.12
C GLU A 650 -30.63 -49.07 6.36
N GLN A 651 -29.95 -50.11 6.81
CA GLN A 651 -30.62 -51.33 7.26
C GLN A 651 -31.52 -51.03 8.46
N MET A 652 -32.63 -51.78 8.58
CA MET A 652 -33.54 -51.64 9.71
C MET A 652 -32.79 -51.85 11.02
N SER A 653 -33.02 -50.95 12.00
CA SER A 653 -32.41 -51.04 13.32
C SER A 653 -32.75 -52.37 13.99
N TYR A 654 -31.74 -53.23 14.19
CA TYR A 654 -31.90 -54.56 14.75
C TYR A 654 -30.80 -54.83 15.78
N VAL A 655 -31.18 -55.31 16.95
CA VAL A 655 -30.23 -55.76 17.98
C VAL A 655 -30.31 -57.28 18.06
N SER A 656 -29.25 -57.95 17.64
CA SER A 656 -29.21 -59.40 17.58
C SER A 656 -29.03 -60.03 18.96
N ALA A 657 -29.30 -61.33 19.07
CA ALA A 657 -29.00 -62.08 20.29
C ALA A 657 -27.49 -62.15 20.57
N ALA A 658 -26.65 -62.12 19.54
CA ALA A 658 -25.21 -62.05 19.70
C ALA A 658 -24.79 -60.72 20.35
N ASP A 659 -25.38 -59.60 19.93
CA ASP A 659 -25.09 -58.28 20.51
C ASP A 659 -25.49 -58.21 21.99
N VAL A 660 -26.67 -58.75 22.34
CA VAL A 660 -27.15 -58.80 23.73
C VAL A 660 -26.23 -59.63 24.62
N GLN A 661 -25.72 -60.75 24.10
CA GLN A 661 -24.75 -61.59 24.83
C GLN A 661 -23.42 -60.86 24.99
N ALA A 662 -22.93 -60.21 23.93
CA ALA A 662 -21.69 -59.46 23.93
C ALA A 662 -21.72 -58.27 24.90
N TRP A 663 -22.87 -57.60 25.04
CA TRP A 663 -23.01 -56.43 25.91
C TRP A 663 -23.46 -56.74 27.34
N LYS A 664 -23.61 -58.02 27.70
CA LYS A 664 -24.07 -58.42 29.04
C LYS A 664 -23.17 -57.86 30.16
N GLU A 665 -21.86 -57.98 30.02
CA GLU A 665 -20.92 -57.50 31.04
C GLU A 665 -20.94 -55.97 31.17
N ALA A 666 -21.02 -55.27 30.04
CA ALA A 666 -21.13 -53.81 30.01
C ALA A 666 -22.44 -53.33 30.62
N ARG A 667 -23.54 -54.06 30.39
CA ARG A 667 -24.85 -53.80 31.01
C ARG A 667 -24.79 -53.97 32.52
N ASP A 668 -24.25 -55.09 33.01
CA ASP A 668 -24.13 -55.36 34.44
C ASP A 668 -23.24 -54.32 35.13
N GLU A 669 -22.18 -53.83 34.46
CA GLU A 669 -21.35 -52.72 34.92
C GLU A 669 -22.12 -51.39 34.96
N ASP A 670 -22.89 -51.07 33.91
CA ASP A 670 -23.69 -49.85 33.84
C ASP A 670 -24.83 -49.85 34.86
N ASP A 671 -25.40 -51.02 35.20
CA ASP A 671 -26.41 -51.16 36.27
C ASP A 671 -25.79 -50.99 37.66
N ARG A 672 -24.58 -51.53 37.90
CA ARG A 672 -23.82 -51.25 39.15
C ARG A 672 -23.53 -49.77 39.30
N LYS A 673 -23.11 -49.11 38.21
CA LYS A 673 -22.85 -47.65 38.19
C LYS A 673 -24.15 -46.84 38.31
N ALA A 674 -25.27 -47.32 37.78
CA ALA A 674 -26.56 -46.66 37.92
C ALA A 674 -27.06 -46.66 39.37
N ALA A 675 -26.76 -47.72 40.13
CA ALA A 675 -27.10 -47.83 41.54
C ALA A 675 -26.30 -46.85 42.43
N ASN A 676 -25.07 -46.51 42.03
CA ASN A 676 -24.21 -45.57 42.75
C ASN A 676 -24.42 -44.11 42.26
N PRO A 677 -24.95 -43.18 43.09
CA PRO A 677 -25.15 -41.79 42.70
C PRO A 677 -23.88 -41.07 42.24
N PHE A 678 -22.70 -41.46 42.75
CA PHE A 678 -21.40 -40.85 42.42
C PHE A 678 -20.87 -41.26 41.04
N GLU A 679 -21.31 -42.41 40.53
CA GLU A 679 -20.83 -43.01 39.27
C GLU A 679 -21.92 -43.12 38.20
N ARG A 680 -23.15 -42.71 38.50
CA ARG A 680 -24.30 -42.76 37.59
C ARG A 680 -24.07 -42.05 36.25
N ARG A 681 -23.25 -40.99 36.23
CA ARG A 681 -22.84 -40.25 35.01
C ARG A 681 -21.57 -40.81 34.33
N ARG A 682 -20.97 -41.85 34.90
CA ARG A 682 -19.76 -42.55 34.39
C ARG A 682 -20.09 -43.89 33.72
N ARG A 683 -21.37 -44.11 33.38
CA ARG A 683 -21.83 -45.25 32.56
C ARG A 683 -21.26 -45.14 31.14
N LYS A 684 -21.01 -46.25 30.48
CA LYS A 684 -20.45 -46.25 29.11
C LYS A 684 -21.52 -45.94 28.06
N PHE A 685 -22.73 -46.45 28.24
CA PHE A 685 -23.87 -46.17 27.34
C PHE A 685 -24.86 -45.20 28.01
N GLN A 686 -25.07 -44.02 27.40
CA GLN A 686 -25.91 -42.94 27.96
C GLN A 686 -26.75 -42.27 26.86
N ALA A 687 -27.60 -43.03 26.17
CA ALA A 687 -28.61 -42.45 25.30
C ALA A 687 -29.79 -41.91 26.12
N GLU A 688 -30.36 -40.77 25.71
CA GLU A 688 -31.45 -40.12 26.45
C GLU A 688 -32.58 -39.70 25.50
N LEU A 689 -33.83 -39.88 25.96
CA LEU A 689 -35.02 -39.37 25.28
C LEU A 689 -35.97 -38.78 26.31
N LEU A 690 -36.33 -37.50 26.15
CA LEU A 690 -37.32 -36.79 26.99
C LEU A 690 -37.07 -36.98 28.51
N GLY A 691 -35.81 -36.99 28.94
CA GLY A 691 -35.41 -37.14 30.34
C GLY A 691 -35.28 -38.59 30.84
N GLN A 692 -35.55 -39.60 30.00
CA GLN A 692 -35.30 -41.01 30.31
C GLN A 692 -33.96 -41.47 29.74
N ALA A 693 -33.14 -42.07 30.60
CA ALA A 693 -31.89 -42.69 30.18
C ALA A 693 -32.14 -44.12 29.68
N TRP A 694 -31.82 -44.38 28.41
CA TRP A 694 -31.88 -45.69 27.79
C TRP A 694 -30.79 -46.59 28.39
N ARG A 695 -31.13 -47.86 28.60
CA ARG A 695 -30.20 -48.88 29.08
C ARG A 695 -29.78 -49.80 27.93
N ILE A 696 -28.66 -50.47 28.12
CA ILE A 696 -28.24 -51.56 27.22
C ILE A 696 -29.32 -52.64 27.25
N PRO A 697 -29.84 -53.08 26.09
CA PRO A 697 -30.97 -54.01 26.04
C PRO A 697 -30.62 -55.36 26.67
N GLU A 698 -31.56 -55.90 27.44
CA GLU A 698 -31.44 -57.24 28.04
C GLU A 698 -31.82 -58.38 27.09
N LYS A 699 -32.52 -58.03 26.01
CA LYS A 699 -33.12 -58.97 25.06
C LYS A 699 -33.03 -58.43 23.64
N PRO A 700 -33.03 -59.31 22.62
CA PRO A 700 -33.03 -58.89 21.22
C PRO A 700 -34.28 -58.06 20.90
N LEU A 701 -34.11 -56.99 20.13
CA LEU A 701 -35.22 -56.19 19.65
C LEU A 701 -35.60 -56.69 18.25
N LEU A 702 -36.63 -57.52 18.18
CA LEU A 702 -37.09 -58.18 16.96
C LEU A 702 -38.30 -57.45 16.36
N PHE A 703 -38.40 -57.41 15.04
CA PHE A 703 -39.54 -56.83 14.31
C PHE A 703 -40.63 -57.87 14.03
N TRP A 704 -40.28 -58.98 13.37
CA TRP A 704 -41.23 -59.98 12.85
C TRP A 704 -42.12 -60.68 13.89
N GLY A 705 -41.66 -60.76 15.15
CA GLY A 705 -42.41 -61.40 16.23
C GLY A 705 -43.40 -60.48 16.94
N THR A 706 -43.53 -59.21 16.52
CA THR A 706 -44.37 -58.21 17.18
C THR A 706 -45.72 -58.04 16.48
N GLY A 707 -46.69 -57.38 17.13
CA GLY A 707 -47.96 -56.98 16.49
C GLY A 707 -49.11 -58.00 16.52
N VAL A 708 -48.93 -59.19 17.11
CA VAL A 708 -49.98 -60.25 17.11
C VAL A 708 -51.32 -59.79 17.71
N ALA A 709 -51.31 -58.98 18.76
CA ALA A 709 -52.53 -58.45 19.39
C ALA A 709 -53.22 -57.39 18.51
N ALA A 710 -52.43 -56.56 17.82
CA ALA A 710 -52.96 -55.52 16.93
C ALA A 710 -53.70 -56.13 15.74
N VAL A 711 -53.22 -57.26 15.20
CA VAL A 711 -53.93 -57.99 14.13
C VAL A 711 -55.28 -58.52 14.60
N GLN A 712 -55.36 -59.06 15.82
CA GLN A 712 -56.64 -59.55 16.37
C GLN A 712 -57.62 -58.40 16.63
N GLN A 713 -57.14 -57.27 17.16
CA GLN A 713 -57.95 -56.07 17.33
C GLN A 713 -58.42 -55.50 15.98
N ALA A 714 -57.55 -55.50 14.96
CA ALA A 714 -57.91 -55.06 13.61
C ALA A 714 -59.01 -55.95 13.01
N LEU A 715 -58.97 -57.26 13.22
CA LEU A 715 -60.04 -58.17 12.80
C LEU A 715 -61.36 -57.90 13.53
N GLN A 716 -61.30 -57.61 14.84
CA GLN A 716 -62.48 -57.24 15.62
C GLN A 716 -63.07 -55.91 15.13
N HIS A 717 -62.25 -54.88 14.95
CA HIS A 717 -62.69 -53.60 14.41
C HIS A 717 -63.20 -53.72 12.98
N ALA A 718 -62.57 -54.53 12.12
CA ALA A 718 -63.08 -54.78 10.77
C ALA A 718 -64.47 -55.45 10.78
N ALA A 719 -64.73 -56.36 11.73
CA ALA A 719 -66.05 -56.96 11.91
C ALA A 719 -67.09 -55.93 12.40
N GLU A 720 -66.74 -55.11 13.39
CA GLU A 720 -67.58 -54.01 13.86
C GLU A 720 -67.85 -52.97 12.77
N ASP A 721 -66.84 -52.64 11.96
CA ASP A 721 -66.92 -51.71 10.84
C ASP A 721 -67.80 -52.27 9.71
N ALA A 722 -67.74 -53.58 9.44
CA ALA A 722 -68.63 -54.24 8.48
C ALA A 722 -70.10 -54.17 8.92
N GLU A 723 -70.36 -54.40 10.22
CA GLU A 723 -71.71 -54.22 10.79
C GLU A 723 -72.13 -52.75 10.77
N ARG A 724 -71.23 -51.81 11.09
CA ARG A 724 -71.48 -50.37 11.03
C ARG A 724 -71.85 -49.91 9.62
N LYS A 725 -71.08 -50.33 8.61
CA LYS A 725 -71.33 -50.05 7.19
C LYS A 725 -72.67 -50.67 6.75
N ARG A 726 -72.98 -51.91 7.17
CA ARG A 726 -74.28 -52.55 6.93
C ARG A 726 -75.45 -51.79 7.54
N CYS A 727 -75.28 -51.21 8.73
CA CYS A 727 -76.31 -50.45 9.43
C CYS A 727 -76.36 -48.96 9.05
N GLY A 728 -75.39 -48.47 8.27
CA GLY A 728 -75.28 -47.05 7.88
C GLY A 728 -74.96 -46.10 9.03
N ALA A 729 -74.35 -46.57 10.13
CA ALA A 729 -74.05 -45.73 11.28
C ALA A 729 -72.78 -44.88 11.04
N PRO A 730 -72.83 -43.55 11.25
CA PRO A 730 -71.65 -42.70 11.09
C PRO A 730 -70.68 -42.86 12.26
N LEU A 731 -69.39 -42.62 11.99
CA LEU A 731 -68.42 -42.38 13.06
C LEU A 731 -68.66 -41.01 13.72
N VAL A 732 -68.02 -40.78 14.86
CA VAL A 732 -67.95 -39.45 15.49
C VAL A 732 -67.52 -38.43 14.43
N PRO A 733 -68.16 -37.24 14.37
CA PRO A 733 -67.84 -36.23 13.37
C PRO A 733 -66.32 -35.96 13.28
N PRO A 734 -65.70 -36.20 12.11
CA PRO A 734 -64.25 -36.02 11.94
C PRO A 734 -63.84 -34.55 11.75
N TYR A 735 -64.82 -33.66 11.52
CA TYR A 735 -64.57 -32.23 11.51
C TYR A 735 -64.57 -31.68 12.95
N PRO A 736 -63.77 -30.63 13.23
CA PRO A 736 -63.72 -30.05 14.56
C PRO A 736 -65.10 -29.46 14.92
N CYS A 737 -65.80 -30.11 15.86
CA CYS A 737 -67.12 -29.72 16.36
C CYS A 737 -67.12 -29.66 17.89
N ALA A 738 -68.23 -29.26 18.52
CA ALA A 738 -68.30 -29.19 19.98
C ALA A 738 -68.00 -30.55 20.66
N GLU A 739 -68.39 -31.66 20.03
CA GLU A 739 -68.15 -33.03 20.53
C GLU A 739 -66.74 -33.54 20.22
N ASN A 740 -66.05 -32.98 19.22
CA ASN A 740 -64.68 -33.31 18.83
C ASN A 740 -63.89 -32.04 18.48
N PRO A 741 -63.46 -31.23 19.46
CA PRO A 741 -62.86 -29.91 19.20
C PRO A 741 -61.55 -29.97 18.41
N TRP A 742 -60.85 -31.11 18.48
CA TRP A 742 -59.55 -31.34 17.84
C TRP A 742 -59.68 -31.88 16.42
N GLY A 743 -60.87 -32.31 16.01
CA GLY A 743 -61.12 -32.86 14.68
C GLY A 743 -60.30 -34.12 14.40
N TRP A 744 -60.30 -35.09 15.33
CA TRP A 744 -59.64 -36.38 15.13
C TRP A 744 -60.22 -37.08 13.90
N ARG A 745 -59.36 -37.35 12.92
CA ARG A 745 -59.71 -38.10 11.70
C ARG A 745 -58.90 -39.36 11.63
N LEU A 746 -59.57 -40.49 11.40
CA LEU A 746 -58.89 -41.68 10.92
C LEU A 746 -58.34 -41.36 9.52
N ALA A 747 -57.05 -41.59 9.32
CA ALA A 747 -56.43 -41.45 8.01
C ALA A 747 -57.14 -42.39 7.03
N LYS A 748 -57.61 -41.84 5.91
CA LYS A 748 -58.28 -42.63 4.88
C LYS A 748 -57.22 -43.32 4.05
N ASP A 749 -57.01 -44.60 4.33
CA ASP A 749 -56.19 -45.47 3.49
C ASP A 749 -57.00 -45.96 2.29
N ILE A 750 -56.34 -46.10 1.15
CA ILE A 750 -56.96 -46.57 -0.10
C ILE A 750 -57.34 -48.04 0.00
N LEU A 751 -56.66 -48.80 0.87
CA LEU A 751 -56.93 -50.22 1.09
C LEU A 751 -58.13 -50.47 2.04
N ASP A 752 -58.62 -49.43 2.73
CA ASP A 752 -59.69 -49.49 3.74
C ASP A 752 -60.94 -48.63 3.35
N ASP A 753 -61.33 -48.62 2.07
CA ASP A 753 -62.35 -47.72 1.51
C ASP A 753 -63.81 -47.99 1.93
#